data_AF-A0A0C7R286-F1
#
_entry.id   AF-A0A0C7R286-F1
#
_cell.length_a   1.000
_cell.length_b   1.000
_cell.length_c   1.000
_cell.angle_alpha   90.00
_cell.angle_beta   90.00
_cell.angle_gamma   90.00
#
_symmetry.space_group_name_H-M   'P 1'
#
loop_
_entity.id
_entity.type
_entity.pdbx_description
1 polymer ?
#
loop_
_entity_poly.entity_id
_entity_poly.type
_entity_poly.pdbx_seq_one_letter_code
_entity_poly.pdbx_strand_id
1 'polypeptide(L)'
;MKKHNKFMKMLLTMVLTISIIIGNLPIAFATGKTNKPAGYVTIAVEKFTLGLGYIKEPIKVPFYEDDNGANLITRILGEGNYKNTGSVESSFYLSRVKDNDSRAVNIPQFILNHAGDIGSRKQENWLGEFDYTGMSGWMYGVNNVLPNYGLSDYYPEDGDVIRFQFTVHGYGADLGQDQGWGNPPYIELTNKDALTAKIGEINSLSNKAELLSDPNIKKAYDDAYKILENCESTQNEIDNSLSKLNEVLNQEPEVPDQTNPEDTNTPEVSIPDISVSNAIEQTGGYIHNKIKNPKFGSEWNILGLARGGYNVSKSYFEGYYEDVVNYLKENNGELHSTKYTEYSRTILALTAIGKDVTDVGGYNLLKPLADFNKVKYQGINGPIWALIALDTNDYEIPKVEGVEVQTTRDMLLDFILEAALPNGGWALSGTQPDPDMTAMALQSLAKYKDESRVKPYIDKALEVLSKIQKSDGGYDSWGTSNSESIDQVIVALTALGIDPKTDKRFIKEDGNWTISALMKFYVEGGGFKHTLNDKRPNGMATEQGMYALVAYERFVKGKTNLYDMTDVFKKQPDETPKEGEVIMVAPQKISNKKGTEFDITLKAGDWPKGEYKLLDSIINIPSSVEIKGVGESKNLIGGLPDFGVSDSKLRLVYTNTDLANIEFTAGDMITIHCKLNQDVNESLNFKVESLNLKSSSDSTIKLNVDKASSSIEISDDGGVNPGPDPDPGPDPGPNPNPDPDQKPELAQVKILYKGDGTDLIPSDKQAVAISFLNVKDNNKVMYKEKTKLYYSKEFSEKLSNTTYVALIDENITKGELLNIENYKFDNKAKAEIINFGDIDNDEAISAQDALNTLTSWLRKTDAPNNKETITINVTGDSKIDTSDTLSIIEKYINDKEFKVLSK
;
A
#
# COMPACT_ATOMS: atom_id res chain seq x y z
N MET A 1 -77.35 31.41 -7.24
CA MET A 1 -76.20 30.55 -7.63
C MET A 1 -74.97 31.37 -8.05
N LYS A 2 -74.39 32.19 -7.16
CA LYS A 2 -73.19 33.02 -7.44
C LYS A 2 -72.22 33.17 -6.24
N LYS A 3 -72.34 32.33 -5.20
CA LYS A 3 -71.41 32.33 -4.05
C LYS A 3 -70.52 31.08 -3.92
N HIS A 4 -70.73 30.04 -4.73
CA HIS A 4 -69.94 28.79 -4.65
C HIS A 4 -68.67 28.77 -5.51
N ASN A 5 -68.47 29.76 -6.40
CA ASN A 5 -67.32 29.81 -7.31
C ASN A 5 -66.15 30.70 -6.86
N LYS A 6 -66.23 31.36 -5.70
CA LYS A 6 -65.10 32.13 -5.13
C LYS A 6 -64.25 31.29 -4.16
N PHE A 7 -64.86 30.36 -3.44
CA PHE A 7 -64.14 29.48 -2.50
C PHE A 7 -63.32 28.41 -3.24
N MET A 8 -63.83 27.88 -4.36
CA MET A 8 -63.14 26.87 -5.17
C MET A 8 -61.96 27.44 -5.97
N LYS A 9 -61.99 28.73 -6.35
CA LYS A 9 -60.83 29.44 -6.92
C LYS A 9 -59.80 29.84 -5.87
N MET A 10 -60.21 30.10 -4.62
CA MET A 10 -59.25 30.35 -3.53
C MET A 10 -58.53 29.07 -3.10
N LEU A 11 -59.21 27.90 -3.12
CA LEU A 11 -58.61 26.60 -2.82
C LEU A 11 -57.69 26.10 -3.94
N LEU A 12 -58.04 26.29 -5.23
CA LEU A 12 -57.15 25.91 -6.34
C LEU A 12 -55.90 26.79 -6.43
N THR A 13 -55.97 28.06 -6.01
CA THR A 13 -54.79 28.95 -6.02
C THR A 13 -53.89 28.71 -4.80
N MET A 14 -54.44 28.27 -3.66
CA MET A 14 -53.65 27.85 -2.48
C MET A 14 -52.99 26.47 -2.64
N VAL A 15 -53.59 25.55 -3.41
CA VAL A 15 -52.99 24.22 -3.68
C VAL A 15 -51.90 24.29 -4.77
N LEU A 16 -51.97 25.28 -5.68
CA LEU A 16 -50.91 25.53 -6.67
C LEU A 16 -49.80 26.50 -6.24
N THR A 17 -49.84 27.06 -5.02
CA THR A 17 -48.74 27.89 -4.48
C THR A 17 -48.07 27.33 -3.22
N ILE A 18 -48.49 26.16 -2.70
CA ILE A 18 -47.79 25.45 -1.60
C ILE A 18 -46.95 24.26 -2.11
N SER A 19 -47.00 23.93 -3.41
CA SER A 19 -46.19 22.82 -3.98
C SER A 19 -44.92 23.27 -4.71
N ILE A 20 -44.48 24.53 -4.55
CA ILE A 20 -43.26 25.08 -5.20
C ILE A 20 -42.21 25.58 -4.18
N ILE A 21 -42.37 25.31 -2.88
CA ILE A 21 -41.33 25.63 -1.88
C ILE A 21 -41.09 24.43 -0.95
N ILE A 22 -40.57 23.33 -1.51
CA ILE A 22 -39.78 22.33 -0.75
C ILE A 22 -38.49 21.94 -1.51
N GLY A 23 -38.34 22.26 -2.80
CA GLY A 23 -37.06 22.16 -3.49
C GLY A 23 -36.33 23.49 -3.47
N ASN A 24 -35.20 23.57 -2.76
CA ASN A 24 -34.30 24.73 -2.55
C ASN A 24 -34.51 25.49 -1.22
N LEU A 25 -34.17 24.83 -0.11
CA LEU A 25 -33.56 25.55 1.01
C LEU A 25 -32.07 25.16 1.02
N PRO A 26 -31.12 26.12 0.94
CA PRO A 26 -29.74 25.84 1.25
C PRO A 26 -29.70 25.44 2.72
N ILE A 27 -29.23 24.22 2.99
CA ILE A 27 -28.97 23.77 4.35
C ILE A 27 -27.95 24.74 4.94
N ALA A 28 -28.38 25.52 5.93
CA ALA A 28 -27.52 26.47 6.62
C ALA A 28 -26.49 25.68 7.44
N PHE A 29 -25.27 25.57 6.92
CA PHE A 29 -24.13 25.06 7.65
C PHE A 29 -23.67 26.09 8.67
N ALA A 30 -23.92 25.81 9.95
CA ALA A 30 -23.22 26.40 11.07
C ALA A 30 -22.72 25.21 11.90
N THR A 31 -21.43 24.97 12.12
CA THR A 31 -20.29 25.88 12.24
C THR A 31 -18.95 25.18 11.93
N GLY A 32 -18.14 25.74 11.03
CA GLY A 32 -16.68 25.87 11.23
C GLY A 32 -15.74 24.72 10.83
N LYS A 33 -15.50 24.53 9.52
CA LYS A 33 -14.19 24.37 8.81
C LYS A 33 -14.45 23.78 7.40
N THR A 34 -13.90 24.45 6.37
CA THR A 34 -13.85 24.08 4.93
C THR A 34 -15.03 23.30 4.29
N ASN A 35 -15.96 24.01 3.65
CA ASN A 35 -17.15 23.50 2.93
C ASN A 35 -16.85 22.77 1.59
N LYS A 36 -15.90 21.84 1.54
CA LYS A 36 -15.73 20.93 0.38
C LYS A 36 -15.97 19.49 0.82
N PRO A 37 -16.92 18.76 0.19
CA PRO A 37 -17.06 17.33 0.44
C PRO A 37 -15.75 16.58 0.20
N ALA A 38 -15.41 15.64 1.08
CA ALA A 38 -14.29 14.73 0.91
C ALA A 38 -14.57 13.73 -0.23
N GLY A 39 -15.84 13.40 -0.44
CA GLY A 39 -16.31 12.61 -1.56
C GLY A 39 -17.83 12.50 -1.59
N TYR A 40 -18.32 11.58 -2.41
CA TYR A 40 -19.71 11.23 -2.59
C TYR A 40 -19.86 9.71 -2.57
N VAL A 41 -20.87 9.25 -1.86
CA VAL A 41 -21.35 7.87 -1.88
C VAL A 41 -22.73 7.81 -2.54
N THR A 42 -23.15 6.63 -2.99
CA THR A 42 -24.55 6.38 -3.35
C THR A 42 -25.25 5.70 -2.18
N ILE A 43 -26.38 6.25 -1.71
CA ILE A 43 -27.15 5.66 -0.60
C ILE A 43 -28.56 5.31 -1.06
N ALA A 44 -29.02 4.12 -0.72
CA ALA A 44 -30.41 3.67 -0.87
C ALA A 44 -30.93 3.01 0.41
N VAL A 45 -32.24 3.12 0.66
CA VAL A 45 -32.93 2.42 1.76
C VAL A 45 -34.09 1.63 1.20
N GLU A 46 -34.01 0.31 1.28
CA GLU A 46 -34.83 -0.63 0.52
C GLU A 46 -35.48 -1.73 1.37
N LYS A 47 -36.65 -2.19 0.91
CA LYS A 47 -37.50 -3.21 1.52
C LYS A 47 -37.96 -4.24 0.46
N PHE A 48 -37.02 -4.69 -0.35
CA PHE A 48 -37.25 -5.61 -1.49
C PHE A 48 -37.67 -7.00 -1.05
N THR A 49 -37.13 -7.49 0.07
CA THR A 49 -37.55 -8.74 0.72
C THR A 49 -39.01 -8.74 1.16
N LEU A 50 -39.63 -7.56 1.32
CA LEU A 50 -41.07 -7.40 1.57
C LEU A 50 -41.88 -7.17 0.28
N GLY A 51 -41.22 -7.04 -0.87
CA GLY A 51 -41.86 -6.68 -2.15
C GLY A 51 -42.41 -5.25 -2.18
N LEU A 52 -41.86 -4.33 -1.37
CA LEU A 52 -42.40 -2.97 -1.21
C LEU A 52 -41.50 -1.87 -1.80
N GLY A 53 -40.39 -2.21 -2.46
CA GLY A 53 -39.52 -1.25 -3.14
C GLY A 53 -38.65 -0.42 -2.20
N TYR A 54 -38.44 0.86 -2.53
CA TYR A 54 -37.59 1.78 -1.76
C TYR A 54 -38.37 2.59 -0.70
N ILE A 55 -37.74 2.84 0.45
CA ILE A 55 -38.08 3.96 1.36
C ILE A 55 -37.35 5.22 0.90
N LYS A 56 -36.08 5.05 0.50
CA LYS A 56 -35.26 6.11 -0.09
C LYS A 56 -34.64 5.55 -1.37
N GLU A 57 -35.05 6.11 -2.51
CA GLU A 57 -34.44 5.81 -3.81
C GLU A 57 -32.93 6.11 -3.80
N PRO A 58 -32.12 5.42 -4.61
CA PRO A 58 -30.67 5.67 -4.67
C PRO A 58 -30.38 7.14 -4.96
N ILE A 59 -29.49 7.77 -4.21
CA ILE A 59 -29.05 9.16 -4.43
C ILE A 59 -27.57 9.32 -4.11
N LYS A 60 -26.90 10.27 -4.78
CA LYS A 60 -25.54 10.69 -4.41
C LYS A 60 -25.59 11.58 -3.17
N VAL A 61 -24.78 11.23 -2.20
CA VAL A 61 -24.70 11.90 -0.90
C VAL A 61 -23.26 12.35 -0.67
N PRO A 62 -23.01 13.65 -0.45
CA PRO A 62 -21.68 14.11 -0.06
C PRO A 62 -21.36 13.63 1.36
N PHE A 63 -20.11 13.23 1.57
CA PHE A 63 -19.54 13.03 2.89
C PHE A 63 -18.36 13.98 3.11
N TYR A 64 -18.08 14.27 4.37
CA TYR A 64 -17.04 15.19 4.82
C TYR A 64 -15.99 14.46 5.63
N GLU A 65 -14.88 15.13 5.91
CA GLU A 65 -13.87 14.64 6.85
C GLU A 65 -14.55 14.29 8.19
N ASP A 66 -14.20 13.13 8.75
CA ASP A 66 -14.80 12.53 9.96
C ASP A 66 -16.26 12.02 9.85
N ASP A 67 -16.93 12.11 8.69
CA ASP A 67 -18.22 11.43 8.53
C ASP A 67 -18.03 9.91 8.63
N ASN A 68 -18.87 9.25 9.42
CA ASN A 68 -19.02 7.78 9.41
C ASN A 68 -20.38 7.37 8.80
N GLY A 69 -20.61 6.07 8.66
CA GLY A 69 -21.86 5.52 8.14
C GLY A 69 -23.11 5.98 8.88
N ALA A 70 -23.01 6.15 10.19
CA ALA A 70 -24.10 6.66 11.02
C ALA A 70 -24.38 8.15 10.73
N ASN A 71 -23.36 9.00 10.53
CA ASN A 71 -23.56 10.39 10.10
C ASN A 71 -24.36 10.46 8.78
N LEU A 72 -24.03 9.58 7.83
CA LEU A 72 -24.67 9.57 6.51
C LEU A 72 -26.14 9.16 6.58
N ILE A 73 -26.46 8.03 7.22
CA ILE A 73 -27.85 7.54 7.24
C ILE A 73 -28.77 8.45 8.05
N THR A 74 -28.28 9.03 9.15
CA THR A 74 -29.06 9.95 9.98
C THR A 74 -29.35 11.26 9.24
N ARG A 75 -28.38 11.77 8.47
CA ARG A 75 -28.56 12.92 7.56
C ARG A 75 -29.59 12.63 6.48
N ILE A 76 -29.57 11.42 5.91
CA ILE A 76 -30.43 11.05 4.77
C ILE A 76 -31.87 10.76 5.16
N LEU A 77 -32.08 10.10 6.30
CA LEU A 77 -33.42 9.86 6.84
C LEU A 77 -34.00 11.12 7.49
N GLY A 78 -33.14 11.94 8.09
CA GLY A 78 -33.52 13.14 8.82
C GLY A 78 -34.08 12.83 10.21
N GLU A 79 -33.96 13.81 11.10
CA GLU A 79 -34.39 13.70 12.50
C GLU A 79 -35.88 13.31 12.59
N GLY A 80 -36.19 12.37 13.48
CA GLY A 80 -37.57 11.89 13.71
C GLY A 80 -38.09 10.84 12.71
N ASN A 81 -37.30 10.46 11.70
CA ASN A 81 -37.67 9.43 10.72
C ASN A 81 -36.94 8.09 10.91
N TYR A 82 -36.11 7.96 11.94
CA TYR A 82 -35.46 6.71 12.30
C TYR A 82 -35.39 6.55 13.82
N LYS A 83 -35.14 5.32 14.28
CA LYS A 83 -34.71 4.99 15.63
C LYS A 83 -33.48 4.11 15.53
N ASN A 84 -32.59 4.24 16.49
CA ASN A 84 -31.35 3.47 16.57
C ASN A 84 -31.06 3.02 18.00
N THR A 85 -30.19 2.04 18.13
CA THR A 85 -29.41 1.83 19.36
C THR A 85 -28.04 2.48 19.20
N GLY A 86 -27.31 2.66 20.30
CA GLY A 86 -26.02 3.37 20.31
C GLY A 86 -26.15 4.87 20.00
N SER A 87 -25.04 5.47 19.59
CA SER A 87 -24.95 6.85 19.11
C SER A 87 -24.23 6.89 17.77
N VAL A 88 -24.21 8.04 17.10
CA VAL A 88 -23.50 8.19 15.82
C VAL A 88 -22.01 7.84 15.99
N GLU A 89 -21.44 8.16 17.13
CA GLU A 89 -20.04 7.95 17.49
C GLU A 89 -19.73 6.51 17.93
N SER A 90 -20.71 5.71 18.35
CA SER A 90 -20.45 4.35 18.81
C SER A 90 -21.68 3.44 18.76
N SER A 91 -21.47 2.21 18.28
CA SER A 91 -22.44 1.12 18.35
C SER A 91 -23.79 1.44 17.68
N PHE A 92 -23.79 2.32 16.66
CA PHE A 92 -25.00 2.68 15.94
C PHE A 92 -25.58 1.46 15.21
N TYR A 93 -26.83 1.12 15.55
CA TYR A 93 -27.62 0.17 14.78
C TYR A 93 -29.00 0.75 14.47
N LEU A 94 -29.39 0.73 13.20
CA LEU A 94 -30.64 1.28 12.70
C LEU A 94 -31.83 0.37 13.06
N SER A 95 -32.36 0.51 14.27
CA SER A 95 -33.42 -0.39 14.74
C SER A 95 -34.76 -0.21 14.02
N ARG A 96 -35.12 1.02 13.62
CA ARG A 96 -36.39 1.30 12.91
C ARG A 96 -36.26 2.47 11.94
N VAL A 97 -36.99 2.40 10.84
CA VAL A 97 -37.17 3.50 9.87
C VAL A 97 -38.66 3.80 9.75
N LYS A 98 -39.02 5.08 9.68
CA LYS A 98 -40.40 5.51 9.49
C LYS A 98 -40.83 5.17 8.07
N ASP A 99 -41.95 4.46 7.95
CA ASP A 99 -42.47 3.95 6.69
C ASP A 99 -44.00 3.92 6.74
N ASN A 100 -44.65 4.86 6.04
CA ASN A 100 -46.10 5.01 6.00
C ASN A 100 -46.77 4.10 4.94
N ASP A 101 -46.02 3.15 4.38
CA ASP A 101 -46.52 2.24 3.37
C ASP A 101 -47.46 1.19 3.97
N SER A 102 -48.73 1.25 3.56
CA SER A 102 -49.81 0.38 3.99
C SER A 102 -50.15 -0.72 2.99
N ARG A 103 -49.38 -0.85 1.89
CA ARG A 103 -49.56 -1.96 0.94
C ARG A 103 -49.27 -3.30 1.63
N ALA A 104 -50.02 -4.33 1.22
CA ALA A 104 -49.73 -5.68 1.65
C ALA A 104 -48.35 -6.13 1.15
N VAL A 105 -47.60 -6.82 2.01
CA VAL A 105 -46.28 -7.36 1.65
C VAL A 105 -46.41 -8.49 0.63
N ASN A 106 -45.46 -8.56 -0.28
CA ASN A 106 -45.30 -9.64 -1.24
C ASN A 106 -43.90 -10.24 -1.08
N ILE A 107 -43.74 -11.04 -0.02
CA ILE A 107 -42.46 -11.65 0.34
C ILE A 107 -42.12 -12.74 -0.69
N PRO A 108 -40.92 -12.71 -1.32
CA PRO A 108 -40.48 -13.71 -2.27
C PRO A 108 -40.56 -15.14 -1.72
N GLN A 109 -40.91 -16.10 -2.59
CA GLN A 109 -41.15 -17.48 -2.19
C GLN A 109 -39.92 -18.15 -1.59
N PHE A 110 -38.71 -17.83 -2.07
CA PHE A 110 -37.47 -18.39 -1.52
C PHE A 110 -37.26 -18.01 -0.04
N ILE A 111 -37.75 -16.83 0.39
CA ILE A 111 -37.74 -16.42 1.80
C ILE A 111 -38.81 -17.19 2.57
N LEU A 112 -40.02 -17.30 2.04
CA LEU A 112 -41.13 -18.05 2.66
C LEU A 112 -40.83 -19.54 2.82
N ASN A 113 -39.95 -20.12 2.00
CA ASN A 113 -39.51 -21.51 2.14
C ASN A 113 -38.70 -21.74 3.41
N HIS A 114 -38.11 -20.69 3.98
CA HIS A 114 -37.28 -20.74 5.19
C HIS A 114 -37.96 -20.08 6.38
N ALA A 115 -38.72 -19.01 6.13
CA ALA A 115 -39.47 -18.32 7.15
C ALA A 115 -40.71 -19.14 7.55
N GLY A 116 -40.94 -19.28 8.86
CA GLY A 116 -42.18 -19.84 9.39
C GLY A 116 -43.35 -18.88 9.24
N ASP A 117 -44.20 -18.81 10.28
CA ASP A 117 -45.33 -17.89 10.29
C ASP A 117 -44.88 -16.43 10.13
N ILE A 118 -45.42 -15.76 9.10
CA ILE A 118 -45.19 -14.33 8.85
C ILE A 118 -46.22 -13.51 9.64
N GLY A 119 -45.74 -12.73 10.59
CA GLY A 119 -46.53 -11.78 11.37
C GLY A 119 -46.79 -10.46 10.62
N SER A 120 -47.03 -9.40 11.39
CA SER A 120 -47.20 -8.03 10.88
C SER A 120 -46.15 -7.09 11.47
N ARG A 121 -46.22 -5.82 11.06
CA ARG A 121 -45.54 -4.74 11.78
C ARG A 121 -46.05 -4.65 13.21
N LYS A 122 -45.17 -4.31 14.14
CA LYS A 122 -45.49 -4.10 15.56
C LYS A 122 -45.99 -2.69 15.85
N GLN A 123 -45.55 -1.72 15.06
CA GLN A 123 -45.92 -0.32 15.22
C GLN A 123 -46.37 0.26 13.89
N GLU A 124 -47.53 0.92 13.89
CA GLU A 124 -48.04 1.62 12.70
C GLU A 124 -47.04 2.70 12.24
N ASN A 125 -46.85 2.84 10.94
CA ASN A 125 -45.95 3.81 10.29
C ASN A 125 -44.45 3.64 10.58
N TRP A 126 -44.04 2.53 11.17
CA TRP A 126 -42.63 2.19 11.41
C TRP A 126 -42.34 0.79 10.87
N LEU A 127 -41.17 0.64 10.25
CA LEU A 127 -40.60 -0.65 9.89
C LEU A 127 -39.35 -0.87 10.72
N GLY A 128 -39.39 -1.88 11.58
CA GLY A 128 -38.37 -2.12 12.58
C GLY A 128 -37.89 -3.55 12.63
N GLU A 129 -36.78 -3.72 13.34
CA GLU A 129 -36.35 -5.03 13.81
C GLU A 129 -37.50 -5.80 14.47
N PHE A 130 -37.51 -7.11 14.20
CA PHE A 130 -38.50 -8.06 14.68
C PHE A 130 -39.93 -7.84 14.16
N ASP A 131 -40.15 -7.02 13.13
CA ASP A 131 -41.42 -6.96 12.40
C ASP A 131 -41.53 -8.13 11.42
N TYR A 132 -42.72 -8.71 11.24
CA TYR A 132 -42.96 -9.92 10.44
C TYR A 132 -42.36 -11.23 11.01
N THR A 133 -41.07 -11.27 11.37
CA THR A 133 -40.45 -12.46 11.99
C THR A 133 -39.57 -12.07 13.19
N GLY A 134 -39.16 -13.05 14.00
CA GLY A 134 -38.18 -12.84 15.08
C GLY A 134 -36.73 -12.63 14.61
N MET A 135 -36.46 -12.75 13.31
CA MET A 135 -35.12 -12.63 12.72
C MET A 135 -34.99 -11.45 11.74
N SER A 136 -36.02 -10.60 11.67
CA SER A 136 -36.03 -9.45 10.78
C SER A 136 -35.33 -8.23 11.38
N GLY A 137 -34.80 -7.36 10.53
CA GLY A 137 -33.98 -6.23 10.92
C GLY A 137 -33.48 -5.41 9.74
N TRP A 138 -32.82 -4.30 10.04
CA TRP A 138 -32.12 -3.50 9.02
C TRP A 138 -30.66 -3.92 8.95
N MET A 139 -30.22 -4.30 7.76
CA MET A 139 -28.81 -4.55 7.43
C MET A 139 -28.30 -3.38 6.60
N TYR A 140 -26.99 -3.13 6.62
CA TYR A 140 -26.36 -2.24 5.67
C TYR A 140 -25.29 -3.01 4.90
N GLY A 141 -25.27 -2.84 3.59
CA GLY A 141 -24.22 -3.33 2.70
C GLY A 141 -23.41 -2.18 2.16
N VAL A 142 -22.10 -2.39 2.02
CA VAL A 142 -21.15 -1.49 1.35
C VAL A 142 -20.50 -2.28 0.23
N ASN A 143 -20.62 -1.81 -1.00
CA ASN A 143 -20.03 -2.43 -2.19
C ASN A 143 -20.32 -3.95 -2.27
N ASN A 144 -21.61 -4.28 -2.18
CA ASN A 144 -22.16 -5.64 -2.22
C ASN A 144 -21.73 -6.57 -1.07
N VAL A 145 -21.13 -6.06 0.00
CA VAL A 145 -20.75 -6.82 1.20
C VAL A 145 -21.53 -6.30 2.40
N LEU A 146 -22.15 -7.19 3.18
CA LEU A 146 -22.71 -6.86 4.51
C LEU A 146 -21.57 -6.87 5.54
N PRO A 147 -21.15 -5.70 6.09
CA PRO A 147 -20.04 -5.66 7.03
C PRO A 147 -20.42 -6.24 8.39
N ASN A 148 -19.45 -6.83 9.09
CA ASN A 148 -19.62 -7.45 10.40
C ASN A 148 -19.35 -6.49 11.58
N TYR A 149 -19.25 -5.19 11.31
CA TYR A 149 -19.06 -4.13 12.31
C TYR A 149 -20.17 -3.08 12.20
N GLY A 150 -20.29 -2.21 13.21
CA GLY A 150 -21.38 -1.23 13.30
C GLY A 150 -21.20 -0.04 12.36
N LEU A 151 -22.30 0.68 12.06
CA LEU A 151 -22.28 1.86 11.19
C LEU A 151 -21.42 3.02 11.72
N SER A 152 -21.17 3.07 13.02
CA SER A 152 -20.26 4.05 13.65
C SER A 152 -18.80 3.82 13.28
N ASP A 153 -18.43 2.58 12.95
CA ASP A 153 -17.05 2.17 12.66
C ASP A 153 -16.76 2.11 11.15
N TYR A 154 -17.79 2.35 10.32
CA TYR A 154 -17.64 2.46 8.88
C TYR A 154 -17.32 3.90 8.47
N TYR A 155 -16.22 4.10 7.75
CA TYR A 155 -15.84 5.39 7.17
C TYR A 155 -16.00 5.34 5.63
N PRO A 156 -16.75 6.28 5.03
CA PRO A 156 -17.09 6.26 3.61
C PRO A 156 -15.90 6.65 2.72
N GLU A 157 -15.78 5.97 1.58
CA GLU A 157 -14.88 6.33 0.50
C GLU A 157 -15.66 6.86 -0.71
N ASP A 158 -15.02 7.73 -1.52
CA ASP A 158 -15.69 8.29 -2.70
C ASP A 158 -15.97 7.19 -3.73
N GLY A 159 -17.25 7.05 -4.08
CA GLY A 159 -17.73 6.02 -4.99
C GLY A 159 -18.46 4.86 -4.31
N ASP A 160 -18.39 4.73 -2.98
CA ASP A 160 -19.06 3.63 -2.29
C ASP A 160 -20.57 3.59 -2.56
N VAL A 161 -21.11 2.38 -2.69
CA VAL A 161 -22.54 2.12 -2.78
C VAL A 161 -23.02 1.49 -1.47
N ILE A 162 -23.82 2.24 -0.73
CA ILE A 162 -24.35 1.86 0.57
C ILE A 162 -25.84 1.55 0.45
N ARG A 163 -26.21 0.30 0.68
CA ARG A 163 -27.61 -0.15 0.62
C ARG A 163 -28.07 -0.56 2.02
N PHE A 164 -29.07 0.13 2.54
CA PHE A 164 -29.75 -0.27 3.78
C PHE A 164 -30.92 -1.17 3.42
N GLN A 165 -30.81 -2.44 3.76
CA GLN A 165 -31.68 -3.51 3.28
C GLN A 165 -32.44 -4.13 4.45
N PHE A 166 -33.76 -4.18 4.35
CA PHE A 166 -34.54 -4.92 5.35
C PHE A 166 -34.40 -6.43 5.12
N THR A 167 -33.91 -7.17 6.11
CA THR A 167 -33.97 -8.64 6.14
C THR A 167 -35.30 -9.05 6.78
N VAL A 168 -36.02 -9.97 6.15
CA VAL A 168 -37.24 -10.57 6.69
C VAL A 168 -36.91 -11.81 7.52
N HIS A 169 -35.90 -12.60 7.13
CA HIS A 169 -35.57 -13.86 7.81
C HIS A 169 -34.11 -14.28 7.58
N GLY A 170 -33.48 -14.88 8.60
CA GLY A 170 -32.14 -15.45 8.50
C GLY A 170 -30.98 -14.46 8.63
N TYR A 171 -31.21 -13.27 9.22
CA TYR A 171 -30.17 -12.30 9.55
C TYR A 171 -29.28 -11.88 8.35
N GLY A 172 -29.88 -11.74 7.16
CA GLY A 172 -29.16 -11.44 5.91
C GLY A 172 -29.02 -12.61 4.95
N ALA A 173 -29.35 -13.85 5.36
CA ALA A 173 -29.37 -15.00 4.45
C ALA A 173 -30.36 -14.81 3.28
N ASP A 174 -31.48 -14.12 3.51
CA ASP A 174 -32.45 -13.73 2.48
C ASP A 174 -31.98 -12.60 1.56
N LEU A 175 -30.86 -11.95 1.89
CA LEU A 175 -30.13 -11.01 1.05
C LEU A 175 -28.96 -11.69 0.31
N GLY A 176 -28.83 -13.01 0.44
CA GLY A 176 -27.78 -13.80 -0.22
C GLY A 176 -26.45 -13.84 0.53
N GLN A 177 -26.38 -13.44 1.81
CA GLN A 177 -25.13 -13.40 2.56
C GLN A 177 -25.24 -14.10 3.93
N ASP A 178 -24.25 -14.94 4.26
CA ASP A 178 -24.11 -15.51 5.60
C ASP A 178 -23.31 -14.54 6.48
N GLN A 179 -23.84 -14.26 7.66
CA GLN A 179 -23.24 -13.35 8.64
C GLN A 179 -22.64 -14.10 9.85
N GLY A 180 -22.52 -15.42 9.77
CA GLY A 180 -21.99 -16.28 10.82
C GLY A 180 -23.01 -16.65 11.90
N TRP A 181 -24.30 -16.39 11.66
CA TRP A 181 -25.41 -16.67 12.60
C TRP A 181 -26.13 -17.99 12.28
N GLY A 182 -25.48 -18.87 11.53
CA GLY A 182 -25.92 -20.25 11.30
C GLY A 182 -27.00 -20.43 10.23
N ASN A 183 -27.19 -19.45 9.33
CA ASN A 183 -28.08 -19.58 8.18
C ASN A 183 -27.29 -19.35 6.88
N PRO A 184 -27.14 -20.36 6.00
CA PRO A 184 -26.51 -20.16 4.70
C PRO A 184 -27.38 -19.26 3.82
N PRO A 185 -26.80 -18.62 2.79
CA PRO A 185 -27.56 -17.80 1.84
C PRO A 185 -28.76 -18.54 1.24
N TYR A 186 -29.94 -17.93 1.26
CA TYR A 186 -31.15 -18.50 0.66
C TYR A 186 -31.18 -18.32 -0.86
N ILE A 187 -30.33 -17.44 -1.38
CA ILE A 187 -30.21 -17.09 -2.78
C ILE A 187 -28.75 -16.78 -3.12
N GLU A 188 -28.40 -16.92 -4.39
CA GLU A 188 -27.10 -16.49 -4.92
C GLU A 188 -26.96 -14.96 -4.81
N LEU A 189 -25.83 -14.49 -4.28
CA LEU A 189 -25.55 -13.08 -4.15
C LEU A 189 -25.25 -12.46 -5.52
N THR A 190 -26.04 -11.46 -5.92
CA THR A 190 -25.81 -10.67 -7.14
C THR A 190 -25.36 -9.26 -6.80
N ASN A 191 -24.34 -8.75 -7.50
CA ASN A 191 -23.85 -7.40 -7.32
C ASN A 191 -24.73 -6.39 -8.07
N LYS A 192 -25.41 -5.53 -7.30
CA LYS A 192 -26.31 -4.47 -7.82
C LYS A 192 -25.70 -3.08 -7.80
N ASP A 193 -24.44 -2.93 -7.44
CA ASP A 193 -23.86 -1.65 -7.05
C ASP A 193 -23.74 -0.68 -8.23
N ALA A 194 -23.21 -1.14 -9.36
CA ALA A 194 -23.01 -0.28 -10.53
C ALA A 194 -24.35 0.27 -11.08
N LEU A 195 -25.39 -0.57 -11.12
CA LEU A 195 -26.73 -0.14 -11.52
C LEU A 195 -27.37 0.79 -10.48
N THR A 196 -27.20 0.50 -9.19
CA THR A 196 -27.66 1.36 -8.09
C THR A 196 -26.97 2.73 -8.11
N ALA A 197 -25.65 2.77 -8.35
CA ALA A 197 -24.86 3.99 -8.48
C ALA A 197 -25.32 4.82 -9.69
N LYS A 198 -25.57 4.18 -10.83
CA LYS A 198 -26.07 4.87 -12.04
C LYS A 198 -27.45 5.49 -11.81
N ILE A 199 -28.36 4.77 -11.18
CA ILE A 199 -29.66 5.31 -10.77
C ILE A 199 -29.47 6.46 -9.76
N GLY A 200 -28.54 6.31 -8.81
CA GLY A 200 -28.18 7.35 -7.85
C GLY A 200 -27.67 8.63 -8.49
N GLU A 201 -26.85 8.51 -9.54
CA GLU A 201 -26.37 9.62 -10.36
C GLU A 201 -27.55 10.34 -11.02
N ILE A 202 -28.39 9.62 -11.76
CA ILE A 202 -29.58 10.18 -12.45
C ILE A 202 -30.51 10.87 -11.46
N ASN A 203 -30.73 10.25 -10.29
CA ASN A 203 -31.58 10.78 -9.24
C ASN A 203 -31.07 12.08 -8.63
N SER A 204 -29.77 12.34 -8.76
CA SER A 204 -29.10 13.52 -8.21
C SER A 204 -28.91 14.63 -9.23
N LEU A 205 -29.31 14.41 -10.49
CA LEU A 205 -29.23 15.41 -11.54
C LEU A 205 -30.28 16.51 -11.35
N SER A 206 -29.86 17.77 -11.46
CA SER A 206 -30.76 18.92 -11.43
C SER A 206 -31.77 18.92 -12.58
N ASN A 207 -31.41 18.30 -13.72
CA ASN A 207 -32.25 18.16 -14.91
C ASN A 207 -32.92 16.77 -15.05
N LYS A 208 -33.02 15.96 -13.98
CA LYS A 208 -33.66 14.62 -14.01
C LYS A 208 -35.02 14.61 -14.71
N ALA A 209 -35.88 15.60 -14.42
CA ALA A 209 -37.23 15.65 -14.98
C ALA A 209 -37.24 15.86 -16.50
N GLU A 210 -36.27 16.62 -17.02
CA GLU A 210 -36.08 16.82 -18.46
C GLU A 210 -35.50 15.55 -19.10
N LEU A 211 -34.49 14.94 -18.46
CA LEU A 211 -33.87 13.71 -18.91
C LEU A 211 -34.89 12.55 -19.02
N LEU A 212 -35.77 12.40 -18.02
CA LEU A 212 -36.81 11.37 -18.00
C LEU A 212 -38.07 11.76 -18.80
N SER A 213 -38.06 12.89 -19.52
CA SER A 213 -39.12 13.22 -20.48
C SER A 213 -38.98 12.45 -21.78
N ASP A 214 -37.78 11.95 -22.11
CA ASP A 214 -37.55 11.02 -23.20
C ASP A 214 -38.15 9.64 -22.86
N PRO A 215 -39.09 9.11 -23.67
CA PRO A 215 -39.75 7.83 -23.39
C PRO A 215 -38.81 6.62 -23.33
N ASN A 216 -37.72 6.63 -24.10
CA ASN A 216 -36.75 5.53 -24.15
C ASN A 216 -35.86 5.55 -22.89
N ILE A 217 -35.38 6.73 -22.50
CA ILE A 217 -34.63 6.92 -21.26
C ILE A 217 -35.51 6.57 -20.06
N LYS A 218 -36.74 7.09 -20.04
CA LYS A 218 -37.71 6.78 -18.98
C LYS A 218 -37.97 5.28 -18.89
N LYS A 219 -38.16 4.59 -20.02
CA LYS A 219 -38.40 3.16 -20.03
C LYS A 219 -37.20 2.38 -19.48
N ALA A 220 -35.98 2.69 -19.92
CA ALA A 220 -34.79 1.98 -19.43
C ALA A 220 -34.55 2.25 -17.94
N TYR A 221 -34.79 3.49 -17.49
CA TYR A 221 -34.75 3.87 -16.09
C TYR A 221 -35.79 3.09 -15.27
N ASP A 222 -37.05 3.04 -15.72
CA ASP A 222 -38.11 2.26 -15.05
C ASP A 222 -37.81 0.75 -15.04
N ASP A 223 -37.22 0.22 -16.11
CA ASP A 223 -36.84 -1.20 -16.21
C ASP A 223 -35.66 -1.52 -15.26
N ALA A 224 -34.70 -0.61 -15.12
CA ALA A 224 -33.62 -0.72 -14.13
C ALA A 224 -34.15 -0.81 -12.69
N TYR A 225 -35.18 -0.02 -12.34
CA TYR A 225 -35.83 -0.16 -11.03
C TYR A 225 -36.45 -1.55 -10.83
N LYS A 226 -37.14 -2.10 -11.84
CA LYS A 226 -37.74 -3.45 -11.73
C LYS A 226 -36.70 -4.52 -11.49
N ILE A 227 -35.57 -4.44 -12.19
CA ILE A 227 -34.45 -5.37 -12.05
C ILE A 227 -33.76 -5.21 -10.68
N LEU A 228 -33.58 -3.98 -10.19
CA LEU A 228 -33.04 -3.72 -8.85
C LEU A 228 -33.96 -4.22 -7.74
N GLU A 229 -35.27 -3.98 -7.84
CA GLU A 229 -36.26 -4.36 -6.82
C GLU A 229 -36.50 -5.87 -6.75
N ASN A 230 -36.25 -6.62 -7.82
CA ASN A 230 -36.37 -8.07 -7.82
C ASN A 230 -35.16 -8.73 -7.11
N CYS A 231 -35.38 -9.34 -5.96
CA CYS A 231 -34.34 -10.06 -5.21
C CYS A 231 -33.71 -11.21 -5.99
N GLU A 232 -34.45 -11.80 -6.94
CA GLU A 232 -34.02 -12.97 -7.72
C GLU A 232 -33.40 -12.62 -9.08
N SER A 233 -33.19 -11.33 -9.38
CA SER A 233 -32.51 -10.90 -10.60
C SER A 233 -31.10 -11.49 -10.66
N THR A 234 -30.75 -12.08 -11.80
CA THR A 234 -29.41 -12.62 -12.07
C THR A 234 -28.39 -11.51 -12.35
N GLN A 235 -27.10 -11.80 -12.20
CA GLN A 235 -26.04 -10.82 -12.54
C GLN A 235 -26.15 -10.34 -13.99
N ASN A 236 -26.42 -11.26 -14.93
CA ASN A 236 -26.61 -10.92 -16.35
C ASN A 236 -27.78 -9.94 -16.57
N GLU A 237 -28.88 -10.07 -15.84
CA GLU A 237 -30.02 -9.15 -15.97
C GLU A 237 -29.68 -7.76 -15.44
N ILE A 238 -28.91 -7.68 -14.35
CA ILE A 238 -28.40 -6.43 -13.78
C ILE A 238 -27.47 -5.74 -14.79
N ASP A 239 -26.49 -6.46 -15.32
CA ASP A 239 -25.49 -5.93 -16.25
C ASP A 239 -26.14 -5.47 -17.56
N ASN A 240 -27.07 -6.27 -18.10
CA ASN A 240 -27.84 -5.90 -19.28
C ASN A 240 -28.72 -4.67 -19.06
N SER A 241 -29.31 -4.53 -17.87
CA SER A 241 -30.11 -3.34 -17.54
C SER A 241 -29.24 -2.10 -17.42
N LEU A 242 -28.04 -2.21 -16.84
CA LEU A 242 -27.06 -1.12 -16.76
C LEU A 242 -26.58 -0.71 -18.16
N SER A 243 -26.23 -1.67 -19.00
CA SER A 243 -25.85 -1.45 -20.40
C SER A 243 -26.96 -0.70 -21.15
N LYS A 244 -28.20 -1.20 -21.14
CA LYS A 244 -29.34 -0.54 -21.81
C LYS A 244 -29.60 0.86 -21.28
N LEU A 245 -29.53 1.06 -19.96
CA LEU A 245 -29.71 2.37 -19.36
C LEU A 245 -28.63 3.35 -19.82
N ASN A 246 -27.37 2.94 -19.85
CA ASN A 246 -26.27 3.76 -20.36
C ASN A 246 -26.41 4.04 -21.86
N GLU A 247 -26.82 3.06 -22.66
CA GLU A 247 -27.05 3.24 -24.10
C GLU A 247 -28.06 4.34 -24.38
N VAL A 248 -29.25 4.29 -23.78
CA VAL A 248 -30.29 5.30 -24.05
C VAL A 248 -29.95 6.67 -23.47
N LEU A 249 -29.17 6.74 -22.39
CA LEU A 249 -28.68 8.01 -21.83
C LEU A 249 -27.64 8.69 -22.73
N ASN A 250 -27.01 7.93 -23.62
CA ASN A 250 -25.97 8.41 -24.54
C ASN A 250 -26.48 8.61 -25.98
N GLN A 251 -27.78 8.42 -26.25
CA GLN A 251 -28.39 8.64 -27.57
C GLN A 251 -28.90 10.08 -27.73
N GLU A 252 -28.43 10.80 -28.75
CA GLU A 252 -29.12 11.99 -29.30
C GLU A 252 -30.26 11.56 -30.25
N PRO A 253 -31.35 12.34 -30.41
CA PRO A 253 -32.57 11.91 -31.09
C PRO A 253 -32.38 11.63 -32.59
N GLU A 254 -32.85 10.45 -33.05
CA GLU A 254 -32.73 9.96 -34.43
C GLU A 254 -33.62 10.68 -35.48
N VAL A 255 -33.07 10.86 -36.68
CA VAL A 255 -33.79 11.10 -37.95
C VAL A 255 -33.50 9.91 -38.89
N PRO A 256 -34.48 9.36 -39.64
CA PRO A 256 -34.39 8.00 -40.16
C PRO A 256 -33.63 7.83 -41.51
N ASP A 257 -32.76 6.82 -41.51
CA ASP A 257 -32.26 5.91 -42.55
C ASP A 257 -31.99 6.40 -43.99
N GLN A 258 -30.71 6.42 -44.40
CA GLN A 258 -30.22 5.80 -45.64
C GLN A 258 -28.71 5.44 -45.56
N THR A 259 -28.40 4.14 -45.68
CA THR A 259 -27.20 3.51 -46.28
C THR A 259 -25.78 4.02 -45.93
N ASN A 260 -24.99 3.14 -45.32
CA ASN A 260 -23.56 3.21 -44.97
C ASN A 260 -22.65 3.97 -45.99
N PRO A 261 -21.67 4.76 -45.55
CA PRO A 261 -20.39 4.18 -45.10
C PRO A 261 -19.80 4.81 -43.82
N GLU A 262 -18.84 4.07 -43.25
CA GLU A 262 -17.90 4.41 -42.17
C GLU A 262 -17.69 5.92 -41.90
N ASP A 263 -17.86 6.35 -40.65
CA ASP A 263 -17.27 7.58 -40.11
C ASP A 263 -17.26 7.49 -38.57
N THR A 264 -16.17 7.05 -37.93
CA THR A 264 -15.05 7.87 -37.45
C THR A 264 -15.47 9.15 -36.71
N ASN A 265 -15.86 9.02 -35.44
CA ASN A 265 -15.61 10.05 -34.43
C ASN A 265 -15.66 9.45 -33.02
N THR A 266 -14.61 8.69 -32.70
CA THR A 266 -14.16 8.49 -31.32
C THR A 266 -13.69 9.84 -30.78
N PRO A 267 -14.13 10.30 -29.59
CA PRO A 267 -13.52 11.47 -28.98
C PRO A 267 -12.02 11.18 -28.86
N GLU A 268 -11.20 12.09 -29.40
CA GLU A 268 -9.75 11.99 -29.39
C GLU A 268 -9.28 12.02 -27.93
N VAL A 269 -9.15 10.83 -27.33
CA VAL A 269 -8.54 10.67 -26.02
C VAL A 269 -7.08 11.00 -26.24
N SER A 270 -6.65 12.17 -25.73
CA SER A 270 -5.24 12.56 -25.79
C SER A 270 -4.42 11.49 -25.08
N ILE A 271 -3.69 10.68 -25.83
CA ILE A 271 -2.76 9.70 -25.28
C ILE A 271 -1.65 10.50 -24.59
N PRO A 272 -1.40 10.32 -23.28
CA PRO A 272 -0.29 10.98 -22.62
C PRO A 272 1.03 10.60 -23.31
N ASP A 273 1.86 11.58 -23.69
CA ASP A 273 3.19 11.36 -24.28
C ASP A 273 4.18 10.94 -23.18
N ILE A 274 3.97 9.74 -22.63
CA ILE A 274 4.76 9.16 -21.56
C ILE A 274 5.43 7.88 -22.05
N SER A 275 6.72 7.75 -21.78
CA SER A 275 7.44 6.50 -22.05
C SER A 275 6.96 5.39 -21.10
N VAL A 276 7.06 4.12 -21.53
CA VAL A 276 6.74 2.97 -20.66
C VAL A 276 7.53 3.03 -19.34
N SER A 277 8.81 3.40 -19.39
CA SER A 277 9.64 3.52 -18.18
C SER A 277 9.11 4.59 -17.21
N ASN A 278 8.64 5.73 -17.73
CA ASN A 278 8.08 6.79 -16.91
C ASN A 278 6.71 6.40 -16.35
N ALA A 279 5.90 5.69 -17.13
CA ALA A 279 4.61 5.17 -16.67
C ALA A 279 4.81 4.14 -15.55
N ILE A 280 5.80 3.25 -15.63
CA ILE A 280 6.18 2.33 -14.54
C ILE A 280 6.58 3.11 -13.29
N GLU A 281 7.43 4.12 -13.40
CA GLU A 281 7.90 4.91 -12.26
C GLU A 281 6.74 5.66 -11.57
N GLN A 282 5.89 6.34 -12.35
CA GLN A 282 4.73 7.04 -11.82
C GLN A 282 3.71 6.09 -11.21
N THR A 283 3.47 4.94 -11.83
CA THR A 283 2.54 3.91 -11.32
C THR A 283 3.08 3.29 -10.03
N GLY A 284 4.38 3.00 -9.97
CA GLY A 284 5.03 2.54 -8.74
C GLY A 284 4.90 3.56 -7.60
N GLY A 285 5.10 4.85 -7.91
CA GLY A 285 4.89 5.93 -6.94
C GLY A 285 3.44 6.08 -6.50
N TYR A 286 2.49 5.95 -7.42
CA TYR A 286 1.07 5.95 -7.12
C TYR A 286 0.69 4.81 -6.16
N ILE A 287 1.10 3.58 -6.47
CA ILE A 287 0.87 2.39 -5.65
C ILE A 287 1.51 2.55 -4.26
N HIS A 288 2.79 2.91 -4.20
CA HIS A 288 3.51 3.10 -2.93
C HIS A 288 2.93 4.24 -2.08
N ASN A 289 2.36 5.27 -2.71
CA ASN A 289 1.67 6.35 -1.99
C ASN A 289 0.32 5.93 -1.44
N LYS A 290 -0.43 5.11 -2.18
CA LYS A 290 -1.72 4.58 -1.75
C LYS A 290 -1.59 3.50 -0.67
N ILE A 291 -0.55 2.67 -0.76
CA ILE A 291 -0.34 1.53 0.13
C ILE A 291 1.00 1.71 0.83
N LYS A 292 1.01 2.48 1.92
CA LYS A 292 2.22 2.72 2.73
C LYS A 292 2.65 1.51 3.55
N ASN A 293 1.66 0.71 3.98
CA ASN A 293 1.85 -0.50 4.80
C ASN A 293 1.19 -1.67 4.09
N PRO A 294 1.89 -2.34 3.16
CA PRO A 294 1.34 -3.46 2.42
C PRO A 294 1.06 -4.65 3.34
N LYS A 295 -0.05 -5.33 3.08
CA LYS A 295 -0.54 -6.50 3.83
C LYS A 295 -0.82 -7.67 2.90
N PHE A 296 -1.02 -8.87 3.45
CA PHE A 296 -1.61 -9.99 2.72
C PHE A 296 -2.86 -9.51 1.94
N GLY A 297 -2.90 -9.81 0.64
CA GLY A 297 -3.85 -9.24 -0.31
C GLY A 297 -3.25 -8.20 -1.27
N SER A 298 -2.03 -7.70 -1.00
CA SER A 298 -1.32 -6.71 -1.83
C SER A 298 -0.39 -7.33 -2.88
N GLU A 299 -0.54 -8.61 -3.20
CA GLU A 299 0.47 -9.41 -3.93
C GLU A 299 0.86 -8.83 -5.30
N TRP A 300 -0.12 -8.33 -6.06
CA TRP A 300 0.12 -7.77 -7.39
C TRP A 300 0.91 -6.45 -7.33
N ASN A 301 0.66 -5.63 -6.30
CA ASN A 301 1.44 -4.44 -6.02
C ASN A 301 2.89 -4.81 -5.70
N ILE A 302 3.10 -5.77 -4.78
CA ILE A 302 4.44 -6.24 -4.41
C ILE A 302 5.18 -6.80 -5.61
N LEU A 303 4.53 -7.62 -6.43
CA LEU A 303 5.08 -8.16 -7.67
C LEU A 303 5.51 -7.05 -8.63
N GLY A 304 4.61 -6.11 -8.93
CA GLY A 304 4.85 -5.01 -9.88
C GLY A 304 6.01 -4.13 -9.42
N LEU A 305 6.02 -3.71 -8.14
CA LEU A 305 7.07 -2.88 -7.56
C LEU A 305 8.43 -3.61 -7.57
N ALA A 306 8.47 -4.86 -7.09
CA ALA A 306 9.71 -5.62 -6.99
C ALA A 306 10.30 -5.96 -8.37
N ARG A 307 9.47 -6.45 -9.31
CA ARG A 307 9.94 -6.83 -10.65
C ARG A 307 10.20 -5.63 -11.55
N GLY A 308 9.52 -4.50 -11.30
CA GLY A 308 9.78 -3.20 -11.92
C GLY A 308 11.03 -2.51 -11.40
N GLY A 309 11.57 -2.94 -10.25
CA GLY A 309 12.72 -2.30 -9.62
C GLY A 309 12.39 -0.92 -9.07
N TYR A 310 11.13 -0.67 -8.71
CA TYR A 310 10.71 0.59 -8.10
C TYR A 310 11.34 0.72 -6.71
N ASN A 311 11.93 1.90 -6.44
CA ASN A 311 12.72 2.10 -5.23
C ASN A 311 11.82 2.34 -4.00
N VAL A 312 11.53 1.28 -3.26
CA VAL A 312 10.91 1.34 -1.93
C VAL A 312 11.94 1.04 -0.84
N SER A 313 11.67 1.46 0.39
CA SER A 313 12.52 1.10 1.52
C SER A 313 12.56 -0.43 1.71
N LYS A 314 13.68 -0.97 2.20
CA LYS A 314 13.74 -2.39 2.57
C LYS A 314 12.65 -2.77 3.58
N SER A 315 12.35 -1.86 4.51
CA SER A 315 11.26 -2.04 5.49
C SER A 315 9.88 -2.18 4.86
N TYR A 316 9.65 -1.69 3.64
CA TYR A 316 8.38 -1.84 2.94
C TYR A 316 8.09 -3.30 2.60
N PHE A 317 9.03 -3.97 1.93
CA PHE A 317 8.89 -5.39 1.59
C PHE A 317 8.99 -6.30 2.82
N GLU A 318 9.83 -5.93 3.81
CA GLU A 318 9.87 -6.67 5.07
C GLU A 318 8.57 -6.55 5.85
N GLY A 319 7.93 -5.39 5.86
CA GLY A 319 6.61 -5.20 6.48
C GLY A 319 5.53 -6.09 5.85
N TYR A 320 5.51 -6.18 4.51
CA TYR A 320 4.63 -7.13 3.82
C TYR A 320 4.92 -8.59 4.22
N TYR A 321 6.20 -9.00 4.23
CA TYR A 321 6.58 -10.35 4.61
C TYR A 321 6.18 -10.69 6.05
N GLU A 322 6.40 -9.77 6.99
CA GLU A 322 6.00 -9.93 8.39
C GLU A 322 4.49 -10.03 8.54
N ASP A 323 3.71 -9.24 7.80
CA ASP A 323 2.24 -9.32 7.78
C ASP A 323 1.77 -10.69 7.26
N VAL A 324 2.35 -11.22 6.19
CA VAL A 324 2.04 -12.58 5.69
C VAL A 324 2.39 -13.65 6.73
N VAL A 325 3.54 -13.53 7.41
CA VAL A 325 3.92 -14.44 8.50
C VAL A 325 2.92 -14.40 9.64
N ASN A 326 2.44 -13.21 10.02
CA ASN A 326 1.46 -13.04 11.09
C ASN A 326 0.11 -13.62 10.67
N TYR A 327 -0.35 -13.33 9.45
CA TYR A 327 -1.59 -13.88 8.90
C TYR A 327 -1.58 -15.42 8.92
N LEU A 328 -0.48 -16.04 8.48
CA LEU A 328 -0.32 -17.51 8.54
C LEU A 328 -0.36 -18.03 9.98
N LYS A 329 0.29 -17.36 10.94
CA LYS A 329 0.26 -17.78 12.35
C LYS A 329 -1.15 -17.71 12.94
N GLU A 330 -1.87 -16.63 12.66
CA GLU A 330 -3.24 -16.41 13.13
C GLU A 330 -4.23 -17.42 12.53
N ASN A 331 -3.95 -17.88 11.31
CA ASN A 331 -4.80 -18.82 10.57
C ASN A 331 -4.22 -20.24 10.49
N ASN A 332 -3.33 -20.63 11.41
CA ASN A 332 -2.74 -21.97 11.50
C ASN A 332 -2.12 -22.49 10.18
N GLY A 333 -1.52 -21.59 9.39
CA GLY A 333 -0.87 -21.89 8.13
C GLY A 333 -1.78 -21.91 6.91
N GLU A 334 -3.07 -21.60 7.07
CA GLU A 334 -4.05 -21.58 6.00
C GLU A 334 -4.24 -20.16 5.47
N LEU A 335 -3.94 -19.93 4.18
CA LEU A 335 -4.23 -18.64 3.54
C LEU A 335 -5.71 -18.54 3.15
N HIS A 336 -6.30 -19.66 2.71
CA HIS A 336 -7.73 -19.75 2.40
C HIS A 336 -8.16 -21.22 2.26
N SER A 337 -9.42 -21.49 2.62
CA SER A 337 -10.02 -22.83 2.58
C SER A 337 -10.47 -23.33 1.21
N THR A 338 -10.92 -22.44 0.33
CA THR A 338 -11.38 -22.78 -1.02
C THR A 338 -10.64 -22.08 -2.17
N LYS A 339 -9.95 -20.96 -1.93
CA LYS A 339 -9.22 -20.22 -2.97
C LYS A 339 -7.73 -20.57 -2.96
N TYR A 340 -7.35 -21.59 -3.70
CA TYR A 340 -5.94 -22.03 -3.75
C TYR A 340 -5.04 -21.10 -4.59
N THR A 341 -5.64 -20.20 -5.37
CA THR A 341 -4.92 -19.09 -6.01
C THR A 341 -4.28 -18.14 -5.00
N GLU A 342 -4.78 -18.09 -3.76
CA GLU A 342 -4.20 -17.30 -2.66
C GLU A 342 -2.75 -17.70 -2.39
N TYR A 343 -2.49 -19.01 -2.28
CA TYR A 343 -1.12 -19.52 -2.16
C TYR A 343 -0.27 -19.16 -3.38
N SER A 344 -0.86 -19.27 -4.58
CA SER A 344 -0.14 -18.98 -5.82
C SER A 344 0.29 -17.51 -5.89
N ARG A 345 -0.62 -16.55 -5.66
CA ARG A 345 -0.30 -15.12 -5.69
C ARG A 345 0.70 -14.73 -4.60
N THR A 346 0.59 -15.31 -3.40
CA THR A 346 1.55 -15.04 -2.31
C THR A 346 2.93 -15.59 -2.64
N ILE A 347 3.02 -16.78 -3.24
CA ILE A 347 4.30 -17.32 -3.75
C ILE A 347 4.92 -16.35 -4.75
N LEU A 348 4.16 -15.84 -5.74
CA LEU A 348 4.66 -14.88 -6.72
C LEU A 348 5.25 -13.64 -6.05
N ALA A 349 4.53 -13.02 -5.11
CA ALA A 349 4.99 -11.82 -4.41
C ALA A 349 6.25 -12.09 -3.57
N LEU A 350 6.26 -13.18 -2.79
CA LEU A 350 7.38 -13.54 -1.92
C LEU A 350 8.63 -13.92 -2.71
N THR A 351 8.48 -14.70 -3.78
CA THR A 351 9.57 -15.02 -4.70
C THR A 351 10.12 -13.74 -5.33
N ALA A 352 9.28 -12.78 -5.73
CA ALA A 352 9.73 -11.52 -6.33
C ALA A 352 10.59 -10.65 -5.39
N ILE A 353 10.32 -10.69 -4.07
CA ILE A 353 11.11 -9.99 -3.05
C ILE A 353 12.23 -10.86 -2.44
N GLY A 354 12.49 -12.04 -3.02
CA GLY A 354 13.60 -12.91 -2.62
C GLY A 354 13.40 -13.67 -1.31
N LYS A 355 12.16 -13.93 -0.90
CA LYS A 355 11.83 -14.73 0.28
C LYS A 355 11.67 -16.21 -0.06
N ASP A 356 12.10 -17.07 0.87
CA ASP A 356 11.94 -18.52 0.76
C ASP A 356 10.49 -18.93 1.08
N VAL A 357 9.77 -19.37 0.07
CA VAL A 357 8.36 -19.80 0.20
C VAL A 357 8.20 -21.18 0.83
N THR A 358 9.30 -21.91 1.06
CA THR A 358 9.29 -23.22 1.73
C THR A 358 9.29 -23.11 3.25
N ASP A 359 9.64 -21.93 3.79
CA ASP A 359 9.60 -21.61 5.22
C ASP A 359 9.22 -20.14 5.46
N VAL A 360 7.92 -19.87 5.42
CA VAL A 360 7.32 -18.56 5.74
C VAL A 360 6.80 -18.60 7.17
N GLY A 361 7.66 -18.25 8.12
CA GLY A 361 7.31 -18.25 9.54
C GLY A 361 6.99 -19.63 10.11
N GLY A 362 7.61 -20.69 9.58
CA GLY A 362 7.35 -22.09 9.92
C GLY A 362 6.39 -22.81 8.97
N TYR A 363 5.83 -22.12 7.98
CA TYR A 363 4.85 -22.69 7.04
C TYR A 363 5.41 -22.79 5.62
N ASN A 364 5.20 -23.95 4.97
CA ASN A 364 5.61 -24.18 3.59
C ASN A 364 4.43 -23.91 2.65
N LEU A 365 4.50 -22.84 1.86
CA LEU A 365 3.41 -22.40 0.97
C LEU A 365 3.23 -23.29 -0.27
N LEU A 366 4.18 -24.17 -0.58
CA LEU A 366 4.06 -25.14 -1.67
C LEU A 366 3.23 -26.36 -1.26
N LYS A 367 3.10 -26.67 0.04
CA LYS A 367 2.34 -27.83 0.53
C LYS A 367 0.86 -27.81 0.14
N PRO A 368 0.13 -26.68 0.27
CA PRO A 368 -1.27 -26.61 -0.18
C PRO A 368 -1.43 -26.91 -1.68
N LEU A 369 -0.45 -26.55 -2.52
CA LEU A 369 -0.49 -26.84 -3.96
C LEU A 369 -0.25 -28.32 -4.30
N ALA A 370 0.11 -29.16 -3.33
CA ALA A 370 0.28 -30.61 -3.51
C ALA A 370 -1.06 -31.35 -3.69
N ASP A 371 -2.19 -30.78 -3.27
CA ASP A 371 -3.52 -31.40 -3.39
C ASP A 371 -4.25 -30.91 -4.65
N PHE A 372 -4.20 -31.72 -5.71
CA PHE A 372 -4.74 -31.35 -7.01
C PHE A 372 -6.26 -31.16 -6.98
N ASN A 373 -6.97 -31.89 -6.11
CA ASN A 373 -8.41 -31.77 -5.99
C ASN A 373 -8.80 -30.38 -5.46
N LYS A 374 -8.01 -29.82 -4.57
CA LYS A 374 -8.23 -28.47 -4.05
C LYS A 374 -7.71 -27.38 -4.97
N VAL A 375 -6.56 -27.61 -5.62
CA VAL A 375 -6.02 -26.68 -6.64
C VAL A 375 -7.06 -26.37 -7.72
N LYS A 376 -7.83 -27.38 -8.17
CA LYS A 376 -8.87 -27.18 -9.21
C LYS A 376 -10.22 -26.65 -8.71
N TYR A 377 -10.37 -26.28 -7.44
CA TYR A 377 -11.64 -25.73 -6.92
C TYR A 377 -12.09 -24.46 -7.66
N GLN A 378 -11.15 -23.68 -8.18
CA GLN A 378 -11.43 -22.47 -8.95
C GLN A 378 -11.46 -22.74 -10.47
N GLY A 379 -11.76 -23.98 -10.87
CA GLY A 379 -11.72 -24.40 -12.28
C GLY A 379 -10.30 -24.29 -12.84
N ILE A 380 -10.19 -23.97 -14.13
CA ILE A 380 -8.89 -23.82 -14.83
C ILE A 380 -8.00 -22.72 -14.25
N ASN A 381 -8.58 -21.71 -13.58
CA ASN A 381 -7.83 -20.61 -12.98
C ASN A 381 -6.85 -21.11 -11.90
N GLY A 382 -7.25 -22.13 -11.12
CA GLY A 382 -6.41 -22.72 -10.09
C GLY A 382 -5.14 -23.38 -10.67
N PRO A 383 -5.24 -24.34 -11.60
CA PRO A 383 -4.10 -24.95 -12.26
C PRO A 383 -3.19 -23.98 -13.01
N ILE A 384 -3.75 -22.95 -13.67
CA ILE A 384 -2.96 -21.90 -14.33
C ILE A 384 -2.04 -21.20 -13.32
N TRP A 385 -2.60 -20.67 -12.23
CA TRP A 385 -1.82 -19.94 -11.24
C TRP A 385 -0.89 -20.85 -10.44
N ALA A 386 -1.30 -22.08 -10.14
CA ALA A 386 -0.42 -23.05 -9.48
C ALA A 386 0.81 -23.37 -10.34
N LEU A 387 0.64 -23.55 -11.66
CA LEU A 387 1.76 -23.80 -12.57
C LEU A 387 2.68 -22.58 -12.66
N ILE A 388 2.12 -21.37 -12.80
CA ILE A 388 2.89 -20.12 -12.78
C ILE A 388 3.69 -20.00 -11.47
N ALA A 389 3.05 -20.20 -10.32
CA ALA A 389 3.69 -20.12 -9.00
C ALA A 389 4.83 -21.12 -8.81
N LEU A 390 4.65 -22.35 -9.27
CA LEU A 390 5.69 -23.37 -9.21
C LEU A 390 6.86 -23.06 -10.15
N ASP A 391 6.58 -22.45 -11.30
CA ASP A 391 7.61 -22.15 -12.30
C ASP A 391 8.36 -20.85 -12.05
N THR A 392 7.92 -20.01 -11.11
CA THR A 392 8.63 -18.75 -10.83
C THR A 392 10.08 -18.94 -10.43
N ASN A 393 10.39 -20.00 -9.69
CA ASN A 393 11.75 -20.38 -9.33
C ASN A 393 12.00 -21.90 -9.47
N ASP A 394 11.28 -22.54 -10.38
CA ASP A 394 11.35 -24.00 -10.60
C ASP A 394 11.16 -24.83 -9.32
N TYR A 395 10.22 -24.41 -8.47
CA TYR A 395 9.97 -25.03 -7.17
C TYR A 395 9.57 -26.50 -7.31
N GLU A 396 10.09 -27.36 -6.44
CA GLU A 396 9.62 -28.74 -6.32
C GLU A 396 8.28 -28.79 -5.60
N ILE A 397 7.32 -29.56 -6.13
CA ILE A 397 6.05 -29.80 -5.45
C ILE A 397 6.31 -30.80 -4.32
N PRO A 398 6.11 -30.43 -3.04
CA PRO A 398 6.36 -31.33 -1.93
C PRO A 398 5.39 -32.52 -1.96
N LYS A 399 5.89 -33.69 -1.58
CA LYS A 399 5.04 -34.86 -1.30
C LYS A 399 4.41 -34.70 0.08
N VAL A 400 3.09 -34.71 0.15
CA VAL A 400 2.33 -34.55 1.39
C VAL A 400 1.56 -35.83 1.70
N GLU A 401 1.83 -36.43 2.86
CA GLU A 401 1.13 -37.63 3.32
C GLU A 401 -0.36 -37.34 3.54
N GLY A 402 -1.23 -38.23 3.08
CA GLY A 402 -2.69 -38.10 3.22
C GLY A 402 -3.37 -37.29 2.10
N VAL A 403 -2.63 -36.72 1.15
CA VAL A 403 -3.22 -36.13 -0.06
C VAL A 403 -3.70 -37.25 -1.00
N GLU A 404 -4.99 -37.21 -1.36
CA GLU A 404 -5.63 -38.23 -2.20
C GLU A 404 -5.12 -38.19 -3.65
N VAL A 405 -5.01 -36.99 -4.21
CA VAL A 405 -4.56 -36.77 -5.59
C VAL A 405 -3.39 -35.79 -5.58
N GLN A 406 -2.17 -36.35 -5.59
CA GLN A 406 -0.93 -35.57 -5.59
C GLN A 406 -0.77 -34.79 -6.90
N THR A 407 -0.65 -33.47 -6.81
CA THR A 407 -0.34 -32.60 -7.95
C THR A 407 1.02 -32.92 -8.54
N THR A 408 1.11 -32.92 -9.87
CA THR A 408 2.36 -32.91 -10.65
C THR A 408 2.30 -31.81 -11.71
N ARG A 409 3.45 -31.38 -12.23
CA ARG A 409 3.49 -30.41 -13.35
C ARG A 409 2.74 -30.93 -14.58
N ASP A 410 2.92 -32.20 -14.92
CA ASP A 410 2.20 -32.83 -16.04
C ASP A 410 0.68 -32.80 -15.84
N MET A 411 0.19 -33.04 -14.62
CA MET A 411 -1.25 -32.96 -14.33
C MET A 411 -1.82 -31.54 -14.46
N LEU A 412 -1.06 -30.53 -14.05
CA LEU A 412 -1.46 -29.13 -14.25
C LEU A 412 -1.49 -28.79 -15.74
N LEU A 413 -0.46 -29.18 -16.48
CA LEU A 413 -0.38 -29.00 -17.94
C LEU A 413 -1.53 -29.70 -18.65
N ASP A 414 -1.74 -30.98 -18.40
CA ASP A 414 -2.79 -31.77 -19.06
C ASP A 414 -4.17 -31.17 -18.77
N PHE A 415 -4.45 -30.77 -17.53
CA PHE A 415 -5.73 -30.12 -17.19
C PHE A 415 -5.94 -28.80 -17.94
N ILE A 416 -4.88 -27.99 -18.09
CA ILE A 416 -4.95 -26.74 -18.86
C ILE A 416 -5.19 -27.04 -20.34
N LEU A 417 -4.44 -27.98 -20.93
CA LEU A 417 -4.58 -28.34 -22.36
C LEU A 417 -5.95 -28.96 -22.66
N GLU A 418 -6.48 -29.81 -21.78
CA GLU A 418 -7.80 -30.44 -21.92
C GLU A 418 -8.95 -29.43 -21.83
N ALA A 419 -8.76 -28.34 -21.09
CA ALA A 419 -9.73 -27.26 -20.97
C ALA A 419 -9.74 -26.30 -22.17
N ALA A 420 -8.83 -26.46 -23.15
CA ALA A 420 -8.79 -25.62 -24.34
C ALA A 420 -10.05 -25.82 -25.20
N LEU A 421 -10.58 -24.72 -25.73
CA LEU A 421 -11.81 -24.75 -26.51
C LEU A 421 -11.58 -25.31 -27.92
N PRO A 422 -12.60 -25.95 -28.54
CA PRO A 422 -12.48 -26.51 -29.88
C PRO A 422 -12.08 -25.50 -30.97
N ASN A 423 -12.40 -24.23 -30.79
CA ASN A 423 -12.01 -23.12 -31.67
C ASN A 423 -10.67 -22.46 -31.29
N GLY A 424 -9.99 -22.95 -30.25
CA GLY A 424 -8.71 -22.43 -29.75
C GLY A 424 -8.90 -21.51 -28.55
N GLY A 425 -7.85 -21.27 -27.76
CA GLY A 425 -7.94 -20.44 -26.56
C GLY A 425 -8.72 -21.10 -25.40
N TRP A 426 -9.00 -20.31 -24.38
CA TRP A 426 -9.60 -20.74 -23.11
C TRP A 426 -10.64 -19.76 -22.62
N ALA A 427 -11.51 -20.23 -21.73
CA ALA A 427 -12.46 -19.41 -20.99
C ALA A 427 -12.66 -19.97 -19.59
N LEU A 428 -13.06 -19.13 -18.65
CA LEU A 428 -13.39 -19.57 -17.29
C LEU A 428 -14.69 -20.38 -17.29
N SER A 429 -15.63 -19.99 -18.16
CA SER A 429 -16.85 -20.70 -18.48
C SER A 429 -17.31 -20.37 -19.90
N GLY A 430 -18.23 -21.16 -20.45
CA GLY A 430 -18.77 -20.95 -21.79
C GLY A 430 -17.98 -21.66 -22.90
N THR A 431 -18.26 -21.27 -24.15
CA THR A 431 -17.74 -21.95 -25.35
C THR A 431 -16.97 -21.03 -26.28
N GLN A 432 -16.83 -19.75 -25.92
CA GLN A 432 -16.07 -18.77 -26.69
C GLN A 432 -14.79 -18.42 -25.94
N PRO A 433 -13.66 -18.23 -26.65
CA PRO A 433 -12.40 -17.89 -26.01
C PRO A 433 -12.47 -16.48 -25.44
N ASP A 434 -12.03 -16.35 -24.20
CA ASP A 434 -11.95 -15.11 -23.47
C ASP A 434 -10.49 -14.60 -23.50
N PRO A 435 -10.23 -13.30 -23.75
CA PRO A 435 -8.86 -12.79 -23.83
C PRO A 435 -8.08 -12.99 -22.53
N ASP A 436 -8.70 -12.81 -21.36
CA ASP A 436 -8.01 -12.90 -20.06
C ASP A 436 -7.56 -14.34 -19.83
N MET A 437 -8.51 -15.27 -19.90
CA MET A 437 -8.24 -16.69 -19.63
C MET A 437 -7.35 -17.31 -20.70
N THR A 438 -7.49 -16.88 -21.96
CA THR A 438 -6.59 -17.34 -23.03
C THR A 438 -5.17 -16.84 -22.80
N ALA A 439 -4.99 -15.57 -22.44
CA ALA A 439 -3.68 -15.02 -22.17
C ALA A 439 -3.04 -15.60 -20.90
N MET A 440 -3.81 -15.76 -19.81
CA MET A 440 -3.33 -16.38 -18.57
C MET A 440 -2.91 -17.84 -18.78
N ALA A 441 -3.66 -18.62 -19.59
CA ALA A 441 -3.23 -19.96 -19.99
C ALA A 441 -1.90 -19.90 -20.74
N LEU A 442 -1.75 -19.00 -21.72
CA LEU A 442 -0.48 -18.81 -22.45
C LEU A 442 0.69 -18.44 -21.54
N GLN A 443 0.46 -17.60 -20.52
CA GLN A 443 1.48 -17.24 -19.52
C GLN A 443 1.99 -18.49 -18.78
N SER A 444 1.07 -19.37 -18.33
CA SER A 444 1.44 -20.62 -17.67
C SER A 444 2.16 -21.62 -18.59
N LEU A 445 1.83 -21.61 -19.89
CA LEU A 445 2.43 -22.51 -20.88
C LEU A 445 3.75 -21.98 -21.45
N ALA A 446 4.15 -20.75 -21.16
CA ALA A 446 5.29 -20.09 -21.82
C ALA A 446 6.62 -20.83 -21.64
N LYS A 447 6.88 -21.41 -20.46
CA LYS A 447 8.07 -22.24 -20.17
C LYS A 447 8.10 -23.55 -20.98
N TYR A 448 6.93 -24.05 -21.37
CA TYR A 448 6.73 -25.32 -22.06
C TYR A 448 6.48 -25.15 -23.56
N LYS A 449 6.70 -23.96 -24.11
CA LYS A 449 6.30 -23.61 -25.49
C LYS A 449 6.95 -24.47 -26.59
N ASP A 450 8.09 -25.07 -26.29
CA ASP A 450 8.82 -25.94 -27.21
C ASP A 450 8.41 -27.42 -27.11
N GLU A 451 7.56 -27.79 -26.13
CA GLU A 451 7.01 -29.15 -26.05
C GLU A 451 6.03 -29.41 -27.20
N SER A 452 6.21 -30.54 -27.88
CA SER A 452 5.38 -30.91 -29.03
C SER A 452 3.89 -31.02 -28.72
N ARG A 453 3.52 -31.34 -27.48
CA ARG A 453 2.11 -31.40 -27.04
C ARG A 453 1.51 -30.03 -26.72
N VAL A 454 2.33 -29.06 -26.30
CA VAL A 454 1.87 -27.74 -25.85
C VAL A 454 1.82 -26.77 -27.03
N LYS A 455 2.83 -26.81 -27.92
CA LYS A 455 2.99 -25.86 -29.02
C LYS A 455 1.72 -25.66 -29.88
N PRO A 456 0.97 -26.70 -30.29
CA PRO A 456 -0.22 -26.51 -31.11
C PRO A 456 -1.32 -25.67 -30.43
N TYR A 457 -1.43 -25.76 -29.10
CA TYR A 457 -2.39 -24.99 -28.32
C TYR A 457 -1.97 -23.52 -28.24
N ILE A 458 -0.67 -23.26 -28.04
CA ILE A 458 -0.11 -21.90 -28.05
C ILE A 458 -0.34 -21.24 -29.41
N ASP A 459 0.02 -21.91 -30.51
CA ASP A 459 -0.11 -21.36 -31.86
C ASP A 459 -1.57 -20.95 -32.14
N LYS A 460 -2.52 -21.84 -31.83
CA LYS A 460 -3.95 -21.60 -32.03
C LYS A 460 -4.50 -20.49 -31.13
N ALA A 461 -4.03 -20.40 -29.88
CA ALA A 461 -4.43 -19.34 -28.97
C ALA A 461 -3.92 -17.97 -29.42
N LEU A 462 -2.70 -17.88 -29.96
CA LEU A 462 -2.18 -16.65 -30.55
C LEU A 462 -2.98 -16.20 -31.78
N GLU A 463 -3.43 -17.14 -32.62
CA GLU A 463 -4.35 -16.84 -33.73
C GLU A 463 -5.69 -16.28 -33.22
N VAL A 464 -6.24 -16.88 -32.15
CA VAL A 464 -7.47 -16.40 -31.52
C VAL A 464 -7.29 -14.99 -30.96
N LEU A 465 -6.24 -14.74 -30.16
CA LEU A 465 -5.97 -13.41 -29.60
C LEU A 465 -5.80 -12.36 -30.70
N SER A 466 -5.01 -12.67 -31.74
CA SER A 466 -4.84 -11.79 -32.90
C SER A 466 -6.18 -11.42 -33.57
N LYS A 467 -7.06 -12.41 -33.71
CA LYS A 467 -8.38 -12.27 -34.34
C LYS A 467 -9.36 -11.45 -33.49
N ILE A 468 -9.39 -11.64 -32.17
CA ILE A 468 -10.33 -10.94 -31.28
C ILE A 468 -9.83 -9.55 -30.85
N GLN A 469 -8.55 -9.23 -31.07
CA GLN A 469 -8.03 -7.89 -30.83
C GLN A 469 -8.71 -6.87 -31.75
N LYS A 470 -9.17 -5.77 -31.15
CA LYS A 470 -9.91 -4.68 -31.81
C LYS A 470 -8.99 -3.78 -32.63
N SER A 471 -9.58 -2.94 -33.49
CA SER A 471 -8.86 -2.00 -34.37
C SER A 471 -8.02 -0.96 -33.60
N ASP A 472 -8.45 -0.62 -32.39
CA ASP A 472 -7.76 0.29 -31.49
C ASP A 472 -6.61 -0.36 -30.68
N GLY A 473 -6.36 -1.65 -30.93
CA GLY A 473 -5.35 -2.48 -30.28
C GLY A 473 -5.81 -3.17 -28.99
N GLY A 474 -7.03 -2.88 -28.52
CA GLY A 474 -7.58 -3.37 -27.26
C GLY A 474 -8.33 -4.72 -27.36
N TYR A 475 -8.92 -5.13 -26.26
CA TYR A 475 -9.69 -6.37 -26.12
C TYR A 475 -10.99 -6.11 -25.35
N ASP A 476 -12.00 -6.96 -25.61
CA ASP A 476 -13.24 -7.00 -24.84
C ASP A 476 -13.32 -8.33 -24.09
N SER A 477 -13.58 -8.26 -22.78
CA SER A 477 -13.89 -9.41 -21.93
C SER A 477 -15.31 -9.24 -21.41
N TRP A 478 -16.14 -10.27 -21.54
CA TRP A 478 -17.58 -10.23 -21.22
C TRP A 478 -18.35 -9.05 -21.84
N GLY A 479 -17.95 -8.62 -23.05
CA GLY A 479 -18.57 -7.51 -23.77
C GLY A 479 -18.08 -6.11 -23.36
N THR A 480 -17.13 -6.02 -22.42
CA THR A 480 -16.59 -4.75 -21.95
C THR A 480 -15.14 -4.58 -22.38
N SER A 481 -14.84 -3.47 -23.05
CA SER A 481 -13.46 -3.07 -23.32
C SER A 481 -12.80 -2.56 -22.04
N ASN A 482 -11.70 -3.21 -21.65
CA ASN A 482 -11.04 -2.91 -20.38
C ASN A 482 -9.51 -3.03 -20.48
N SER A 483 -8.82 -2.41 -19.52
CA SER A 483 -7.35 -2.41 -19.45
C SER A 483 -6.76 -3.78 -19.13
N GLU A 484 -7.40 -4.52 -18.23
CA GLU A 484 -6.89 -5.75 -17.63
C GLU A 484 -6.75 -6.86 -18.69
N SER A 485 -7.67 -6.93 -19.64
CA SER A 485 -7.56 -7.84 -20.79
C SER A 485 -6.35 -7.53 -21.67
N ILE A 486 -6.00 -6.26 -21.82
CA ILE A 486 -4.81 -5.84 -22.56
C ILE A 486 -3.56 -6.23 -21.77
N ASP A 487 -3.58 -6.03 -20.44
CA ASP A 487 -2.50 -6.38 -19.53
C ASP A 487 -2.14 -7.86 -19.62
N GLN A 488 -3.14 -8.74 -19.51
CA GLN A 488 -2.92 -10.19 -19.60
C GLN A 488 -2.28 -10.59 -20.93
N VAL A 489 -2.75 -10.01 -22.04
CA VAL A 489 -2.20 -10.29 -23.38
C VAL A 489 -0.75 -9.80 -23.50
N ILE A 490 -0.42 -8.61 -22.98
CA ILE A 490 0.96 -8.10 -22.97
C ILE A 490 1.88 -9.08 -22.22
N VAL A 491 1.48 -9.53 -21.03
CA VAL A 491 2.27 -10.48 -20.22
C VAL A 491 2.42 -11.81 -20.97
N ALA A 492 1.37 -12.32 -21.61
CA ALA A 492 1.42 -13.56 -22.37
C ALA A 492 2.40 -13.49 -23.56
N LEU A 493 2.30 -12.44 -24.38
CA LEU A 493 3.14 -12.28 -25.57
C LEU A 493 4.61 -12.16 -25.18
N THR A 494 4.90 -11.31 -24.20
CA THR A 494 6.27 -11.08 -23.73
C THR A 494 6.87 -12.33 -23.07
N ALA A 495 6.08 -13.11 -22.32
CA ALA A 495 6.50 -14.39 -21.76
C ALA A 495 6.84 -15.43 -22.85
N LEU A 496 6.09 -15.44 -23.95
CA LEU A 496 6.36 -16.30 -25.11
C LEU A 496 7.56 -15.83 -25.94
N GLY A 497 8.11 -14.64 -25.66
CA GLY A 497 9.20 -14.03 -26.41
C GLY A 497 8.73 -13.31 -27.68
N ILE A 498 7.46 -12.91 -27.73
CA ILE A 498 6.84 -12.20 -28.85
C ILE A 498 6.79 -10.71 -28.49
N ASP A 499 7.35 -9.89 -29.36
CA ASP A 499 7.26 -8.44 -29.24
C ASP A 499 5.94 -7.93 -29.83
N PRO A 500 4.99 -7.44 -29.01
CA PRO A 500 3.72 -6.93 -29.52
C PRO A 500 3.87 -5.67 -30.38
N LYS A 501 5.03 -4.99 -30.35
CA LYS A 501 5.30 -3.80 -31.18
C LYS A 501 5.75 -4.15 -32.60
N THR A 502 6.26 -5.36 -32.84
CA THR A 502 6.82 -5.76 -34.14
C THR A 502 6.16 -6.99 -34.75
N ASP A 503 5.46 -7.82 -33.95
CA ASP A 503 4.69 -8.94 -34.47
C ASP A 503 3.39 -8.44 -35.13
N LYS A 504 3.32 -8.59 -36.45
CA LYS A 504 2.18 -8.13 -37.28
C LYS A 504 0.83 -8.72 -36.88
N ARG A 505 0.79 -9.84 -36.15
CA ARG A 505 -0.47 -10.41 -35.64
C ARG A 505 -1.14 -9.49 -34.62
N PHE A 506 -0.37 -8.64 -33.95
CA PHE A 506 -0.84 -7.81 -32.84
C PHE A 506 -0.78 -6.29 -33.11
N ILE A 507 -0.51 -5.93 -34.38
CA ILE A 507 -0.49 -4.55 -34.88
C ILE A 507 -1.64 -4.39 -35.89
N LYS A 508 -2.52 -3.42 -35.65
CA LYS A 508 -3.67 -3.12 -36.51
C LYS A 508 -3.30 -2.09 -37.58
N GLU A 509 -4.17 -1.91 -38.58
CA GLU A 509 -3.87 -1.14 -39.80
C GLU A 509 -3.43 0.30 -39.51
N ASP A 510 -4.00 0.94 -38.48
CA ASP A 510 -3.64 2.29 -38.04
C ASP A 510 -2.35 2.37 -37.19
N GLY A 511 -1.62 1.25 -37.05
CA GLY A 511 -0.45 1.13 -36.19
C GLY A 511 -0.77 0.92 -34.71
N ASN A 512 -2.05 0.79 -34.34
CA ASN A 512 -2.47 0.48 -32.98
C ASN A 512 -2.04 -0.94 -32.57
N TRP A 513 -1.48 -1.06 -31.37
CA TRP A 513 -1.00 -2.30 -30.76
C TRP A 513 -1.25 -2.27 -29.25
N THR A 514 -1.01 -3.39 -28.56
CA THR A 514 -1.46 -3.59 -27.17
C THR A 514 -1.01 -2.51 -26.18
N ILE A 515 0.27 -2.11 -26.17
CA ILE A 515 0.73 -1.04 -25.27
C ILE A 515 0.08 0.30 -25.62
N SER A 516 -0.03 0.66 -26.90
CA SER A 516 -0.71 1.90 -27.28
C SER A 516 -2.19 1.92 -26.89
N ALA A 517 -2.84 0.74 -26.85
CA ALA A 517 -4.21 0.61 -26.36
C ALA A 517 -4.27 0.75 -24.83
N LEU A 518 -3.39 0.06 -24.10
CA LEU A 518 -3.29 0.15 -22.63
C LEU A 518 -3.05 1.59 -22.17
N MET A 519 -2.16 2.33 -22.84
CA MET A 519 -1.85 3.71 -22.47
C MET A 519 -3.04 4.69 -22.64
N LYS A 520 -4.13 4.31 -23.29
CA LYS A 520 -5.38 5.09 -23.31
C LYS A 520 -6.11 5.04 -21.96
N PHE A 521 -5.88 4.01 -21.16
CA PHE A 521 -6.45 3.85 -19.82
C PHE A 521 -5.59 4.50 -18.73
N TYR A 522 -4.36 4.90 -19.06
CA TYR A 522 -3.45 5.58 -18.15
C TYR A 522 -4.02 6.94 -17.73
N VAL A 523 -3.93 7.24 -16.44
CA VAL A 523 -4.28 8.50 -15.82
C VAL A 523 -2.99 9.17 -15.36
N GLU A 524 -2.81 10.44 -15.76
CA GLU A 524 -1.69 11.27 -15.33
C GLU A 524 -1.51 11.18 -13.81
N GLY A 525 -0.28 10.89 -13.37
CA GLY A 525 0.04 10.62 -11.97
C GLY A 525 0.12 9.14 -11.58
N GLY A 526 -0.10 8.19 -12.50
CA GLY A 526 0.30 6.79 -12.33
C GLY A 526 -0.83 5.77 -12.15
N GLY A 527 -2.10 6.14 -12.34
CA GLY A 527 -3.21 5.19 -12.21
C GLY A 527 -3.67 4.64 -13.56
N PHE A 528 -4.40 3.53 -13.56
CA PHE A 528 -5.11 3.01 -14.74
C PHE A 528 -6.60 2.89 -14.47
N LYS A 529 -7.41 3.22 -15.47
CA LYS A 529 -8.88 3.02 -15.44
C LYS A 529 -9.22 1.59 -15.85
N HIS A 530 -10.32 1.04 -15.32
CA HIS A 530 -10.85 -0.24 -15.81
C HIS A 530 -11.46 -0.06 -17.21
N THR A 531 -12.35 0.92 -17.37
CA THR A 531 -12.91 1.31 -18.68
C THR A 531 -12.51 2.74 -19.05
N LEU A 532 -12.47 3.08 -20.34
CA LEU A 532 -12.18 4.46 -20.78
C LEU A 532 -13.19 5.49 -20.25
N ASN A 533 -14.40 5.05 -19.93
CA ASN A 533 -15.47 5.88 -19.36
C ASN A 533 -15.28 6.17 -17.86
N ASP A 534 -14.39 5.47 -17.18
CA ASP A 534 -14.12 5.71 -15.77
C ASP A 534 -13.51 7.11 -15.60
N LYS A 535 -13.90 7.80 -14.53
CA LYS A 535 -13.40 9.16 -14.26
C LYS A 535 -12.11 9.15 -13.42
N ARG A 536 -11.72 8.00 -12.87
CA ARG A 536 -10.58 7.85 -11.95
C ARG A 536 -9.90 6.50 -12.12
N PRO A 537 -8.65 6.36 -11.64
CA PRO A 537 -7.97 5.07 -11.57
C PRO A 537 -8.76 4.03 -10.77
N ASN A 538 -8.72 2.78 -11.24
CA ASN A 538 -9.21 1.58 -10.56
C ASN A 538 -8.00 0.81 -9.98
N GLY A 539 -8.12 0.27 -8.78
CA GLY A 539 -7.02 -0.42 -8.10
C GLY A 539 -6.51 -1.65 -8.86
N MET A 540 -7.40 -2.52 -9.32
CA MET A 540 -7.05 -3.73 -10.07
C MET A 540 -6.45 -3.38 -11.44
N ALA A 541 -7.07 -2.46 -12.18
CA ALA A 541 -6.51 -1.96 -13.44
C ALA A 541 -5.10 -1.37 -13.23
N THR A 542 -4.88 -0.65 -12.14
CA THR A 542 -3.57 -0.04 -11.82
C THR A 542 -2.53 -1.11 -11.47
N GLU A 543 -2.91 -2.11 -10.67
CA GLU A 543 -2.07 -3.26 -10.33
C GLU A 543 -1.65 -4.07 -11.57
N GLN A 544 -2.61 -4.37 -12.45
CA GLN A 544 -2.36 -5.15 -13.67
C GLN A 544 -1.60 -4.34 -14.71
N GLY A 545 -1.97 -3.08 -14.90
CA GLY A 545 -1.25 -2.15 -15.78
C GLY A 545 0.20 -2.00 -15.37
N MET A 546 0.48 -1.90 -14.06
CA MET A 546 1.86 -1.85 -13.54
C MET A 546 2.66 -3.07 -13.98
N TYR A 547 2.20 -4.28 -13.64
CA TYR A 547 3.01 -5.47 -13.95
C TYR A 547 3.07 -5.78 -15.45
N ALA A 548 2.07 -5.36 -16.24
CA ALA A 548 2.08 -5.54 -17.70
C ALA A 548 3.10 -4.62 -18.37
N LEU A 549 3.17 -3.36 -17.96
CA LEU A 549 4.23 -2.45 -18.40
C LEU A 549 5.61 -2.97 -17.98
N VAL A 550 5.75 -3.47 -16.75
CA VAL A 550 6.98 -4.12 -16.27
C VAL A 550 7.33 -5.34 -17.12
N ALA A 551 6.38 -6.20 -17.47
CA ALA A 551 6.62 -7.38 -18.31
C ALA A 551 7.16 -6.98 -19.68
N TYR A 552 6.56 -5.97 -20.32
CA TYR A 552 7.02 -5.43 -21.59
C TYR A 552 8.41 -4.77 -21.47
N GLU A 553 8.66 -3.98 -20.43
CA GLU A 553 9.96 -3.34 -20.22
C GLU A 553 11.08 -4.37 -20.00
N ARG A 554 10.81 -5.42 -19.20
CA ARG A 554 11.74 -6.53 -19.00
C ARG A 554 12.07 -7.24 -20.30
N PHE A 555 11.05 -7.50 -21.13
CA PHE A 555 11.22 -8.12 -22.45
C PHE A 555 12.10 -7.25 -23.38
N VAL A 556 11.80 -5.95 -23.50
CA VAL A 556 12.59 -5.02 -24.34
C VAL A 556 14.05 -4.93 -23.85
N LYS A 557 14.29 -5.03 -22.54
CA LYS A 557 15.62 -5.01 -21.92
C LYS A 557 16.32 -6.38 -21.92
N GLY A 558 15.72 -7.43 -22.49
CA GLY A 558 16.29 -8.78 -22.53
C GLY A 558 16.46 -9.43 -21.15
N LYS A 559 15.67 -9.01 -20.15
CA LYS A 559 15.64 -9.63 -18.81
C LYS A 559 14.78 -10.89 -18.83
N THR A 560 14.85 -11.71 -17.77
CA THR A 560 13.88 -12.81 -17.58
C THR A 560 12.45 -12.24 -17.57
N ASN A 561 11.50 -13.01 -18.09
CA ASN A 561 10.10 -12.56 -18.17
C ASN A 561 9.51 -12.29 -16.77
N LEU A 562 8.31 -11.69 -16.70
CA LEU A 562 7.73 -11.24 -15.43
C LEU A 562 7.71 -12.34 -14.35
N TYR A 563 7.25 -13.54 -14.72
CA TYR A 563 7.07 -14.66 -13.81
C TYR A 563 8.29 -15.57 -13.68
N ASP A 564 9.23 -15.60 -14.63
CA ASP A 564 10.54 -16.25 -14.44
C ASP A 564 11.41 -15.41 -13.50
N MET A 565 11.36 -15.75 -12.22
CA MET A 565 12.08 -15.12 -11.12
C MET A 565 13.31 -15.93 -10.71
N THR A 566 13.79 -16.84 -11.56
CA THR A 566 15.05 -17.54 -11.30
C THR A 566 16.21 -16.56 -11.19
N ASP A 567 16.10 -15.37 -11.80
CA ASP A 567 17.05 -14.25 -11.67
C ASP A 567 17.07 -13.62 -10.27
N VAL A 568 16.02 -13.79 -9.46
CA VAL A 568 15.96 -13.23 -8.09
C VAL A 568 16.90 -13.99 -7.16
N PHE A 569 16.97 -15.32 -7.29
CA PHE A 569 17.85 -16.17 -6.47
C PHE A 569 19.18 -16.49 -7.17
N LYS A 570 19.27 -16.27 -8.49
CA LYS A 570 20.56 -16.20 -9.17
C LYS A 570 21.27 -14.96 -8.65
N LYS A 571 22.22 -15.16 -7.76
CA LYS A 571 23.25 -14.18 -7.46
C LYS A 571 23.74 -13.58 -8.79
N GLN A 572 23.79 -12.25 -8.89
CA GLN A 572 24.76 -11.55 -9.73
C GLN A 572 26.02 -12.42 -9.77
N PRO A 573 26.57 -12.77 -10.95
CA PRO A 573 27.53 -13.85 -11.10
C PRO A 573 28.48 -13.83 -9.91
N ASP A 574 28.36 -14.87 -9.10
CA ASP A 574 29.13 -15.06 -7.88
C ASP A 574 30.57 -15.28 -8.34
N GLU A 575 31.26 -14.21 -8.74
CA GLU A 575 32.69 -14.15 -8.55
C GLU A 575 32.87 -14.08 -7.04
N THR A 576 32.71 -15.23 -6.36
CA THR A 576 33.27 -15.39 -5.03
C THR A 576 34.73 -14.98 -5.19
N PRO A 577 35.15 -13.85 -4.59
CA PRO A 577 36.47 -13.34 -4.88
C PRO A 577 37.48 -14.39 -4.45
N LYS A 578 38.55 -14.58 -5.22
CA LYS A 578 39.60 -15.53 -4.85
C LYS A 578 40.33 -15.05 -3.61
N GLU A 579 41.14 -15.92 -3.01
CA GLU A 579 42.02 -15.53 -1.90
C GLU A 579 42.79 -14.25 -2.24
N GLY A 580 42.67 -13.24 -1.38
CA GLY A 580 43.27 -11.92 -1.55
C GLY A 580 42.65 -11.02 -2.61
N GLU A 581 41.50 -11.35 -3.19
CA GLU A 581 40.74 -10.54 -4.16
C GLU A 581 39.56 -9.83 -3.47
N VAL A 582 39.24 -8.63 -3.94
CA VAL A 582 38.11 -7.81 -3.47
C VAL A 582 37.28 -7.37 -4.68
N ILE A 583 35.96 -7.41 -4.53
CA ILE A 583 34.99 -6.85 -5.48
C ILE A 583 34.08 -5.85 -4.77
N MET A 584 33.51 -4.94 -5.56
CA MET A 584 32.55 -3.95 -5.09
C MET A 584 31.18 -4.24 -5.71
N VAL A 585 30.15 -4.24 -4.87
CA VAL A 585 28.76 -4.42 -5.30
C VAL A 585 27.95 -3.20 -4.90
N ALA A 586 27.30 -2.58 -5.86
CA ALA A 586 26.38 -1.46 -5.65
C ALA A 586 25.06 -1.72 -6.40
N PRO A 587 23.98 -1.00 -6.05
CA PRO A 587 22.77 -0.95 -6.85
C PRO A 587 23.09 -0.61 -8.31
N GLN A 588 22.38 -1.24 -9.23
CA GLN A 588 22.56 -0.96 -10.66
C GLN A 588 22.07 0.44 -11.04
N LYS A 589 21.04 0.95 -10.34
CA LYS A 589 20.43 2.24 -10.61
C LYS A 589 19.89 2.88 -9.33
N ILE A 590 19.94 4.20 -9.22
CA ILE A 590 19.33 4.98 -8.13
C ILE A 590 18.64 6.25 -8.69
N SER A 591 17.74 6.85 -7.90
CA SER A 591 17.14 8.16 -8.23
C SER A 591 18.20 9.24 -8.37
N ASN A 592 17.98 10.16 -9.31
CA ASN A 592 18.79 11.38 -9.47
C ASN A 592 18.62 12.38 -8.32
N LYS A 593 17.64 12.22 -7.42
CA LYS A 593 17.31 13.24 -6.42
C LYS A 593 18.26 13.28 -5.23
N LYS A 594 18.58 14.50 -4.81
CA LYS A 594 19.17 14.80 -3.52
C LYS A 594 18.39 14.10 -2.41
N GLY A 595 19.12 13.43 -1.54
CA GLY A 595 18.56 12.71 -0.41
C GLY A 595 18.38 11.21 -0.65
N THR A 596 18.52 10.72 -1.88
CA THR A 596 18.46 9.29 -2.19
C THR A 596 19.55 8.52 -1.44
N GLU A 597 19.15 7.54 -0.63
CA GLU A 597 20.07 6.69 0.13
C GLU A 597 20.28 5.35 -0.59
N PHE A 598 21.51 4.82 -0.51
CA PHE A 598 21.89 3.56 -1.14
C PHE A 598 23.13 2.98 -0.47
N ASP A 599 23.34 1.66 -0.62
CA ASP A 599 24.48 0.97 0.00
C ASP A 599 25.49 0.47 -1.04
N ILE A 600 26.76 0.46 -0.67
CA ILE A 600 27.83 -0.19 -1.43
C ILE A 600 28.48 -1.24 -0.54
N THR A 601 28.59 -2.47 -1.03
CA THR A 601 29.21 -3.58 -0.30
C THR A 601 30.55 -3.95 -0.91
N LEU A 602 31.60 -4.00 -0.08
CA LEU A 602 32.87 -4.65 -0.43
C LEU A 602 32.79 -6.12 -0.04
N LYS A 603 33.10 -7.01 -0.99
CA LYS A 603 33.22 -8.45 -0.76
C LYS A 603 34.66 -8.88 -0.99
N ALA A 604 35.17 -9.77 -0.16
CA ALA A 604 36.53 -10.29 -0.27
C ALA A 604 36.56 -11.82 -0.19
N GLY A 605 37.54 -12.43 -0.86
CA GLY A 605 37.87 -13.83 -0.68
C GLY A 605 38.71 -14.03 0.57
N ASP A 606 39.10 -15.28 0.86
CA ASP A 606 39.91 -15.58 2.03
C ASP A 606 41.16 -14.68 2.09
N TRP A 607 41.58 -14.31 3.29
CA TRP A 607 42.80 -13.53 3.43
C TRP A 607 44.03 -14.39 3.14
N PRO A 608 45.11 -13.77 2.61
CA PRO A 608 46.40 -14.43 2.58
C PRO A 608 46.82 -14.86 3.98
N LYS A 609 47.42 -16.04 4.12
CA LYS A 609 47.90 -16.53 5.44
C LYS A 609 48.74 -15.48 6.16
N GLY A 610 48.32 -15.09 7.36
CA GLY A 610 49.00 -14.12 8.20
C GLY A 610 48.16 -13.70 9.39
N GLU A 611 48.77 -12.89 10.26
CA GLU A 611 48.12 -12.27 11.40
C GLU A 611 48.03 -10.78 11.12
N TYR A 612 46.81 -10.25 10.98
CA TYR A 612 46.58 -8.84 10.65
C TYR A 612 45.82 -8.18 11.77
N LYS A 613 46.18 -6.94 12.08
CA LYS A 613 45.58 -6.16 13.16
C LYS A 613 44.75 -4.99 12.65
N LEU A 614 45.00 -4.62 11.39
CA LEU A 614 44.46 -3.44 10.76
C LEU A 614 44.24 -3.67 9.27
N LEU A 615 43.10 -3.16 8.79
CA LEU A 615 42.73 -3.05 7.39
C LEU A 615 42.61 -1.55 7.06
N ASP A 616 43.24 -1.09 5.97
CA ASP A 616 43.28 0.32 5.56
C ASP A 616 42.96 0.42 4.07
N SER A 617 41.90 1.14 3.73
CA SER A 617 41.37 1.24 2.37
C SER A 617 41.15 2.70 1.96
N ILE A 618 41.37 2.97 0.68
CA ILE A 618 41.07 4.26 0.04
C ILE A 618 40.11 3.99 -1.12
N ILE A 619 38.97 4.67 -1.11
CA ILE A 619 37.89 4.47 -2.08
C ILE A 619 37.55 5.83 -2.69
N ASN A 620 37.56 5.91 -4.01
CA ASN A 620 37.08 7.07 -4.74
C ASN A 620 35.56 7.12 -4.70
N ILE A 621 35.03 8.23 -4.22
CA ILE A 621 33.60 8.50 -4.11
C ILE A 621 33.26 9.75 -4.94
N PRO A 622 32.15 9.77 -5.68
CA PRO A 622 31.70 10.99 -6.36
C PRO A 622 31.41 12.11 -5.36
N SER A 623 31.72 13.37 -5.72
CA SER A 623 31.46 14.55 -4.87
C SER A 623 29.98 14.76 -4.55
N SER A 624 29.09 14.21 -5.37
CA SER A 624 27.64 14.21 -5.19
C SER A 624 27.15 13.22 -4.11
N VAL A 625 28.05 12.45 -3.51
CA VAL A 625 27.73 11.39 -2.55
C VAL A 625 28.28 11.74 -1.17
N GLU A 626 27.38 11.77 -0.18
CA GLU A 626 27.69 11.84 1.26
C GLU A 626 27.76 10.42 1.83
N ILE A 627 28.77 10.14 2.65
CA ILE A 627 28.88 8.86 3.38
C ILE A 627 28.23 9.01 4.75
N LYS A 628 27.16 8.24 4.99
CA LYS A 628 26.39 8.24 6.25
C LYS A 628 26.99 7.35 7.32
N GLY A 629 27.71 6.31 6.91
CA GLY A 629 28.29 5.34 7.83
C GLY A 629 29.00 4.22 7.09
N VAL A 630 29.75 3.45 7.86
CA VAL A 630 30.44 2.23 7.43
C VAL A 630 30.16 1.17 8.48
N GLY A 631 29.66 0.01 8.04
CA GLY A 631 29.39 -1.14 8.89
C GLY A 631 30.18 -2.36 8.46
N GLU A 632 30.68 -3.12 9.42
CA GLU A 632 31.26 -4.44 9.18
C GLU A 632 30.18 -5.50 8.99
N SER A 633 30.50 -6.51 8.17
CA SER A 633 29.67 -7.71 8.09
C SER A 633 29.99 -8.68 9.23
N LYS A 634 29.11 -9.66 9.45
CA LYS A 634 29.38 -10.79 10.36
C LYS A 634 30.62 -11.61 10.02
N ASN A 635 31.14 -11.49 8.79
CA ASN A 635 32.30 -12.25 8.34
C ASN A 635 33.62 -11.56 8.72
N LEU A 636 33.59 -10.28 9.09
CA LEU A 636 34.75 -9.52 9.54
C LEU A 636 34.56 -9.16 11.02
N ILE A 637 35.34 -9.80 11.89
CA ILE A 637 35.18 -9.69 13.35
C ILE A 637 36.49 -9.33 14.03
N GLY A 638 36.37 -8.86 15.27
CA GLY A 638 37.52 -8.53 16.09
C GLY A 638 38.10 -7.15 15.80
N GLY A 639 37.44 -6.26 15.07
CA GLY A 639 37.83 -4.85 14.96
C GLY A 639 36.61 -3.93 14.89
N LEU A 640 36.87 -2.63 14.81
CA LEU A 640 35.85 -1.61 14.59
C LEU A 640 36.21 -0.78 13.37
N PRO A 641 35.24 -0.46 12.50
CA PRO A 641 35.46 0.44 11.38
C PRO A 641 35.53 1.89 11.89
N ASP A 642 36.53 2.59 11.38
CA ASP A 642 36.69 4.03 11.45
C ASP A 642 36.80 4.55 10.01
N PHE A 643 36.26 5.73 9.74
CA PHE A 643 36.29 6.28 8.40
C PHE A 643 36.31 7.81 8.38
N GLY A 644 36.94 8.35 7.35
CA GLY A 644 36.98 9.78 7.08
C GLY A 644 36.82 10.06 5.59
N VAL A 645 36.18 11.17 5.27
CA VAL A 645 36.00 11.61 3.88
C VAL A 645 36.72 12.93 3.67
N SER A 646 37.64 12.96 2.71
CA SER A 646 38.32 14.17 2.26
C SER A 646 38.65 14.08 0.77
N ASP A 647 38.59 15.20 0.04
CA ASP A 647 39.00 15.29 -1.37
C ASP A 647 38.37 14.21 -2.28
N SER A 648 37.07 13.95 -2.13
CA SER A 648 36.34 12.90 -2.88
C SER A 648 36.89 11.47 -2.67
N LYS A 649 37.56 11.24 -1.53
CA LYS A 649 38.05 9.94 -1.12
C LYS A 649 37.50 9.58 0.25
N LEU A 650 36.96 8.37 0.34
CA LEU A 650 36.66 7.71 1.59
C LEU A 650 37.89 6.91 2.01
N ARG A 651 38.49 7.30 3.14
CA ARG A 651 39.48 6.48 3.84
C ARG A 651 38.77 5.67 4.89
N LEU A 652 38.98 4.36 4.86
CA LEU A 652 38.43 3.41 5.80
C LEU A 652 39.55 2.69 6.52
N VAL A 653 39.48 2.63 7.84
CA VAL A 653 40.41 1.89 8.70
C VAL A 653 39.61 0.97 9.60
N TYR A 654 39.87 -0.34 9.56
CA TYR A 654 39.25 -1.30 10.47
C TYR A 654 40.32 -1.91 11.36
N THR A 655 40.23 -1.72 12.67
CA THR A 655 41.30 -2.10 13.61
C THR A 655 40.75 -2.65 14.91
N ASN A 656 41.51 -3.53 15.55
CA ASN A 656 41.28 -3.94 16.92
C ASN A 656 41.99 -2.97 17.89
N THR A 657 41.27 -2.40 18.86
CA THR A 657 41.83 -1.46 19.86
C THR A 657 42.85 -2.12 20.79
N ASP A 658 42.75 -3.43 21.00
CA ASP A 658 43.65 -4.22 21.85
C ASP A 658 44.85 -4.79 21.08
N LEU A 659 45.03 -4.40 19.80
CA LEU A 659 46.07 -4.92 18.90
C LEU A 659 46.02 -6.44 18.72
N ALA A 660 44.86 -7.06 18.94
CA ALA A 660 44.60 -8.45 18.57
C ALA A 660 44.33 -8.57 17.06
N ASN A 661 44.33 -9.81 16.57
CA ASN A 661 44.12 -10.06 15.15
C ASN A 661 42.67 -9.82 14.77
N ILE A 662 42.46 -9.15 13.64
CA ILE A 662 41.16 -9.13 12.97
C ILE A 662 40.97 -10.49 12.30
N GLU A 663 39.74 -11.02 12.30
CA GLU A 663 39.42 -12.32 11.72
C GLU A 663 38.44 -12.12 10.55
N PHE A 664 38.63 -12.87 9.47
CA PHE A 664 37.78 -12.79 8.30
C PHE A 664 37.49 -14.15 7.69
N THR A 665 36.25 -14.32 7.23
CA THR A 665 35.81 -15.44 6.38
C THR A 665 35.34 -14.90 5.03
N ALA A 666 35.70 -15.56 3.92
CA ALA A 666 35.30 -15.10 2.58
C ALA A 666 33.80 -14.76 2.45
N GLY A 667 33.49 -13.63 1.82
CA GLY A 667 32.13 -13.13 1.64
C GLY A 667 32.02 -11.61 1.69
N ASP A 668 30.86 -11.10 2.09
CA ASP A 668 30.67 -9.68 2.41
C ASP A 668 31.66 -9.29 3.50
N MET A 669 32.25 -8.11 3.41
CA MET A 669 33.28 -7.63 4.33
C MET A 669 32.81 -6.36 5.02
N ILE A 670 32.51 -5.32 4.23
CA ILE A 670 32.13 -3.99 4.71
C ILE A 670 31.00 -3.43 3.84
N THR A 671 30.03 -2.79 4.47
CA THR A 671 28.97 -2.00 3.82
C THR A 671 29.20 -0.51 4.08
N ILE A 672 29.09 0.29 3.03
CA ILE A 672 29.21 1.74 3.04
C ILE A 672 27.82 2.30 2.76
N HIS A 673 27.29 3.07 3.71
CA HIS A 673 25.98 3.71 3.59
C HIS A 673 26.14 5.09 2.95
N CYS A 674 25.50 5.30 1.81
CA CYS A 674 25.65 6.48 0.97
C CYS A 674 24.33 7.27 0.86
N LYS A 675 24.44 8.57 0.60
CA LYS A 675 23.32 9.47 0.33
C LYS A 675 23.69 10.49 -0.73
N LEU A 676 22.79 10.81 -1.66
CA LEU A 676 23.01 11.92 -2.58
C LEU A 676 22.89 13.27 -1.86
N ASN A 677 23.89 14.13 -2.01
CA ASN A 677 23.91 15.47 -1.42
C ASN A 677 23.39 16.57 -2.37
N GLN A 678 23.17 16.21 -3.64
CA GLN A 678 22.64 17.05 -4.70
C GLN A 678 21.93 16.18 -5.74
N ASP A 679 21.17 16.82 -6.63
CA ASP A 679 20.64 16.13 -7.79
C ASP A 679 21.79 15.78 -8.75
N VAL A 680 21.72 14.62 -9.39
CA VAL A 680 22.77 14.09 -10.27
C VAL A 680 22.17 13.67 -11.60
N ASN A 681 22.84 13.94 -12.71
CA ASN A 681 22.34 13.53 -14.04
C ASN A 681 23.30 12.57 -14.76
N GLU A 682 24.38 12.19 -14.08
CA GLU A 682 25.45 11.36 -14.62
C GLU A 682 25.69 10.16 -13.71
N SER A 683 26.12 9.05 -14.30
CA SER A 683 26.39 7.81 -13.56
C SER A 683 27.46 8.01 -12.48
N LEU A 684 27.23 7.39 -11.32
CA LEU A 684 28.12 7.49 -10.17
C LEU A 684 29.14 6.37 -10.23
N ASN A 685 30.41 6.74 -10.29
CA ASN A 685 31.50 5.77 -10.41
C ASN A 685 32.26 5.67 -9.10
N PHE A 686 32.37 4.45 -8.59
CA PHE A 686 33.11 4.11 -7.38
C PHE A 686 34.26 3.17 -7.72
N LYS A 687 35.39 3.36 -7.03
CA LYS A 687 36.56 2.51 -7.23
C LYS A 687 37.39 2.45 -5.95
N VAL A 688 37.72 1.24 -5.51
CA VAL A 688 38.75 1.05 -4.47
C VAL A 688 40.11 1.29 -5.09
N GLU A 689 40.85 2.29 -4.60
CA GLU A 689 42.21 2.58 -5.05
C GLU A 689 43.24 1.66 -4.38
N SER A 690 43.04 1.39 -3.10
CA SER A 690 43.90 0.50 -2.35
C SER A 690 43.14 -0.11 -1.19
N LEU A 691 43.48 -1.34 -0.83
CA LEU A 691 43.00 -2.01 0.36
C LEU A 691 44.12 -2.90 0.90
N ASN A 692 44.51 -2.62 2.14
CA ASN A 692 45.79 -3.04 2.71
C ASN A 692 45.56 -3.71 4.06
N LEU A 693 46.08 -4.92 4.25
CA LEU A 693 46.16 -5.59 5.54
C LEU A 693 47.52 -5.32 6.20
N LYS A 694 47.54 -4.98 7.49
CA LYS A 694 48.77 -4.65 8.24
C LYS A 694 48.86 -5.48 9.52
N SER A 695 50.02 -6.10 9.74
CA SER A 695 50.35 -6.79 10.99
C SER A 695 51.08 -5.89 12.00
N SER A 696 51.73 -4.82 11.51
CA SER A 696 52.42 -3.77 12.27
C SER A 696 52.55 -2.50 11.42
N SER A 697 53.12 -1.41 11.95
CA SER A 697 53.34 -0.15 11.20
C SER A 697 54.14 -0.34 9.91
N ASP A 698 55.03 -1.33 9.87
CA ASP A 698 56.01 -1.52 8.80
C ASP A 698 55.63 -2.68 7.85
N SER A 699 54.54 -3.38 8.15
CA SER A 699 54.08 -4.54 7.39
C SER A 699 52.78 -4.21 6.66
N THR A 700 52.75 -4.40 5.34
CA THR A 700 51.57 -4.14 4.52
C THR A 700 51.44 -5.18 3.41
N ILE A 701 50.29 -5.85 3.36
CA ILE A 701 49.88 -6.72 2.27
C ILE A 701 48.74 -6.04 1.52
N LYS A 702 48.91 -5.87 0.20
CA LYS A 702 47.89 -5.27 -0.65
C LYS A 702 46.97 -6.37 -1.19
N LEU A 703 45.67 -6.20 -1.01
CA LEU A 703 44.69 -7.07 -1.68
C LEU A 703 44.50 -6.62 -3.13
N ASN A 704 44.12 -7.56 -4.00
CA ASN A 704 43.80 -7.26 -5.38
C ASN A 704 42.43 -6.58 -5.46
N VAL A 705 42.42 -5.32 -5.91
CA VAL A 705 41.23 -4.47 -6.02
C VAL A 705 40.87 -4.15 -7.47
N ASP A 706 41.46 -4.83 -8.45
CA ASP A 706 41.27 -4.53 -9.88
C ASP A 706 39.80 -4.63 -10.31
N LYS A 707 39.00 -5.46 -9.63
CA LYS A 707 37.57 -5.64 -9.84
C LYS A 707 36.68 -4.92 -8.81
N ALA A 708 37.28 -4.17 -7.89
CA ALA A 708 36.56 -3.43 -6.86
C ALA A 708 36.14 -2.04 -7.37
N SER A 709 35.38 -2.01 -8.46
CA SER A 709 34.77 -0.81 -9.02
C SER A 709 33.33 -1.06 -9.42
N SER A 710 32.46 -0.07 -9.23
CA SER A 710 31.06 -0.15 -9.64
C SER A 710 30.63 1.18 -10.26
N SER A 711 29.75 1.09 -11.26
CA SER A 711 29.05 2.25 -11.81
C SER A 711 27.56 2.10 -11.49
N ILE A 712 26.96 3.17 -10.96
CA ILE A 712 25.53 3.23 -10.66
C ILE A 712 24.89 4.15 -11.70
N GLU A 713 23.94 3.64 -12.45
CA GLU A 713 23.15 4.45 -13.38
C GLU A 713 22.20 5.37 -12.62
N ILE A 714 21.87 6.51 -13.21
CA ILE A 714 20.92 7.46 -12.64
C ILE A 714 19.59 7.39 -13.38
N SER A 715 18.47 7.32 -12.64
CA SER A 715 17.13 7.49 -13.22
C SER A 715 16.74 8.97 -13.20
N ASP A 716 16.51 9.54 -14.38
CA ASP A 716 15.91 10.87 -14.56
C ASP A 716 14.42 10.82 -14.18
N ASP A 717 14.08 11.40 -13.05
CA ASP A 717 12.72 11.52 -12.54
C ASP A 717 12.04 12.75 -13.15
N GLY A 718 11.83 12.71 -14.47
CA GLY A 718 11.29 13.78 -15.30
C GLY A 718 10.52 14.87 -14.54
N GLY A 719 11.13 16.05 -14.45
CA GLY A 719 10.69 17.13 -13.59
C GLY A 719 9.21 17.49 -13.75
N VAL A 720 8.42 17.14 -12.74
CA VAL A 720 7.23 17.91 -12.39
C VAL A 720 7.72 19.05 -11.52
N ASN A 721 7.56 20.27 -12.04
CA ASN A 721 7.85 21.51 -11.35
C ASN A 721 7.19 21.48 -9.96
N PRO A 722 7.93 21.58 -8.84
CA PRO A 722 7.28 21.85 -7.57
C PRO A 722 6.59 23.21 -7.75
N GLY A 723 5.28 23.25 -7.53
CA GLY A 723 4.54 24.51 -7.52
C GLY A 723 5.24 25.53 -6.61
N PRO A 724 5.00 26.83 -6.81
CA PRO A 724 5.70 27.88 -6.09
C PRO A 724 5.67 27.57 -4.59
N ASP A 725 6.85 27.63 -3.96
CA ASP A 725 7.05 27.40 -2.53
C ASP A 725 5.87 28.01 -1.76
N PRO A 726 5.10 27.22 -1.00
CA PRO A 726 4.25 27.82 0.01
C PRO A 726 5.19 28.53 0.98
N ASP A 727 5.05 29.86 1.01
CA ASP A 727 5.50 30.77 2.07
C ASP A 727 5.65 30.01 3.40
N PRO A 728 6.80 30.09 4.10
CA PRO A 728 7.06 29.27 5.28
C PRO A 728 5.96 29.53 6.31
N GLY A 729 5.00 28.62 6.35
CA GLY A 729 3.98 28.58 7.38
C GLY A 729 4.66 28.49 8.74
N PRO A 730 4.02 28.99 9.81
CA PRO A 730 4.63 29.01 11.12
C PRO A 730 5.02 27.58 11.50
N ASP A 731 6.28 27.45 11.94
CA ASP A 731 6.97 26.33 12.59
C ASP A 731 6.04 25.14 12.95
N PRO A 732 6.33 23.90 12.51
CA PRO A 732 5.52 22.75 12.91
C PRO A 732 5.46 22.70 14.44
N GLY A 733 4.29 23.06 14.96
CA GLY A 733 3.99 22.97 16.37
C GLY A 733 4.19 21.52 16.85
N PRO A 734 4.41 21.34 18.16
CA PRO A 734 4.64 20.02 18.73
C PRO A 734 3.52 19.05 18.35
N ASN A 735 3.92 17.79 18.17
CA ASN A 735 3.09 16.58 18.01
C ASN A 735 1.70 16.75 18.67
N PRO A 736 0.57 16.37 18.03
CA PRO A 736 -0.75 16.43 18.67
C PRO A 736 -0.66 15.87 20.09
N ASN A 737 -0.90 16.78 21.04
CA ASN A 737 -0.80 16.55 22.47
C ASN A 737 -1.43 15.19 22.82
N PRO A 738 -0.75 14.29 23.53
CA PRO A 738 -1.36 13.04 23.94
C PRO A 738 -2.62 13.33 24.75
N ASP A 739 -3.64 12.51 24.51
CA ASP A 739 -4.89 12.50 25.26
C ASP A 739 -4.55 12.59 26.77
N PRO A 740 -4.98 13.65 27.49
CA PRO A 740 -4.61 13.87 28.88
C PRO A 740 -5.00 12.74 29.84
N ASP A 741 -5.84 11.80 29.39
CA ASP A 741 -6.32 10.67 30.19
C ASP A 741 -5.58 9.34 29.91
N GLN A 742 -4.66 9.29 28.95
CA GLN A 742 -3.80 8.13 28.73
C GLN A 742 -2.61 8.13 29.72
N LYS A 743 -2.29 6.95 30.28
CA LYS A 743 -1.17 6.79 31.19
C LYS A 743 0.16 6.85 30.41
N PRO A 744 1.22 7.48 30.96
CA PRO A 744 2.55 7.44 30.37
C PRO A 744 3.05 6.01 30.17
N GLU A 745 3.68 5.75 29.02
CA GLU A 745 4.29 4.47 28.68
C GLU A 745 5.77 4.65 28.28
N LEU A 746 6.60 3.62 28.53
CA LEU A 746 8.00 3.62 28.15
C LEU A 746 8.16 3.16 26.70
N ALA A 747 8.71 4.02 25.85
CA ALA A 747 9.00 3.71 24.45
C ALA A 747 10.38 3.05 24.33
N GLN A 748 11.40 3.68 24.90
CA GLN A 748 12.80 3.27 24.71
C GLN A 748 13.69 3.74 25.86
N VAL A 749 14.73 2.95 26.16
CA VAL A 749 15.85 3.34 27.03
C VAL A 749 17.16 3.03 26.31
N LYS A 750 18.05 4.03 26.19
CA LYS A 750 19.42 3.89 25.67
C LYS A 750 20.42 4.34 26.74
N ILE A 751 21.45 3.53 26.98
CA ILE A 751 22.64 3.97 27.74
C ILE A 751 23.51 4.69 26.72
N LEU A 752 23.73 5.98 26.96
CA LEU A 752 24.53 6.83 26.08
C LEU A 752 26.01 6.67 26.39
N TYR A 753 26.40 6.70 27.67
CA TYR A 753 27.80 6.55 28.07
C TYR A 753 27.90 6.04 29.50
N LYS A 754 28.90 5.20 29.79
CA LYS A 754 29.28 4.85 31.17
C LYS A 754 30.58 5.57 31.51
N GLY A 755 30.59 6.27 32.64
CA GLY A 755 31.77 6.97 33.10
C GLY A 755 32.92 6.01 33.34
N ASP A 756 34.10 6.41 32.92
CA ASP A 756 35.36 5.70 33.18
C ASP A 756 36.23 6.42 34.22
N GLY A 757 35.76 7.56 34.74
CA GLY A 757 36.47 8.41 35.70
C GLY A 757 37.67 9.17 35.13
N THR A 758 37.93 9.06 33.82
CA THR A 758 39.02 9.77 33.14
C THR A 758 38.56 11.13 32.61
N ASP A 759 37.35 11.17 32.08
CA ASP A 759 36.70 12.33 31.47
C ASP A 759 35.68 13.03 32.41
N LEU A 760 34.69 13.75 31.87
CA LEU A 760 33.77 14.59 32.66
C LEU A 760 32.72 13.79 33.45
N ILE A 761 32.39 12.57 33.02
CA ILE A 761 31.44 11.71 33.73
C ILE A 761 32.20 10.84 34.75
N PRO A 762 31.90 10.95 36.07
CA PRO A 762 32.49 10.11 37.10
C PRO A 762 32.29 8.61 36.83
N SER A 763 33.23 7.77 37.27
CA SER A 763 33.17 6.31 37.02
C SER A 763 31.93 5.65 37.62
N ASP A 764 31.33 6.22 38.66
CA ASP A 764 30.10 5.72 39.31
C ASP A 764 28.81 6.19 38.62
N LYS A 765 28.90 6.82 37.45
CA LYS A 765 27.77 7.41 36.72
C LYS A 765 27.68 6.93 35.28
N GLN A 766 26.47 6.97 34.73
CA GLN A 766 26.21 6.76 33.32
C GLN A 766 25.18 7.77 32.79
N ALA A 767 25.36 8.22 31.56
CA ALA A 767 24.40 9.04 30.83
C ALA A 767 23.39 8.13 30.12
N VAL A 768 22.11 8.48 30.19
CA VAL A 768 21.01 7.72 29.59
C VAL A 768 20.05 8.63 28.84
N ALA A 769 19.42 8.08 27.79
CA ALA A 769 18.25 8.65 27.13
C ALA A 769 17.03 7.75 27.38
N ILE A 770 15.91 8.36 27.76
CA ILE A 770 14.64 7.68 28.01
C ILE A 770 13.54 8.36 27.22
N SER A 771 12.89 7.60 26.35
CA SER A 771 11.78 8.05 25.50
C SER A 771 10.46 7.51 26.04
N PHE A 772 9.44 8.37 26.08
CA PHE A 772 8.12 8.03 26.57
C PHE A 772 7.06 8.25 25.49
N LEU A 773 6.02 7.41 25.52
CA LEU A 773 4.75 7.61 24.84
C LEU A 773 3.76 8.25 25.81
N ASN A 774 2.76 8.94 25.25
CA ASN A 774 1.63 9.49 26.02
C ASN A 774 2.07 10.47 27.13
N VAL A 775 3.21 11.13 26.96
CA VAL A 775 3.71 12.19 27.84
C VAL A 775 3.60 13.52 27.10
N LYS A 776 2.91 14.50 27.68
CA LYS A 776 2.84 15.84 27.09
C LYS A 776 4.23 16.46 27.02
N ASP A 777 4.49 17.19 25.94
CA ASP A 777 5.81 17.73 25.66
C ASP A 777 6.34 18.61 26.80
N ASN A 778 7.58 18.30 27.19
CA ASN A 778 8.34 19.00 28.21
C ASN A 778 7.72 18.96 29.63
N ASN A 779 6.94 17.93 29.99
CA ASN A 779 6.55 17.70 31.38
C ASN A 779 7.76 17.40 32.27
N LYS A 780 7.73 17.78 33.55
CA LYS A 780 8.80 17.44 34.49
C LYS A 780 8.73 15.95 34.84
N VAL A 781 9.85 15.25 34.65
CA VAL A 781 9.98 13.82 34.97
C VAL A 781 11.10 13.61 36.00
N MET A 782 10.82 12.79 37.01
CA MET A 782 11.78 12.37 38.03
C MET A 782 11.91 10.86 38.07
N TYR A 783 13.13 10.34 38.07
CA TYR A 783 13.41 8.92 38.30
C TYR A 783 13.67 8.64 39.79
N LYS A 784 12.95 7.66 40.34
CA LYS A 784 12.91 7.26 41.77
C LYS A 784 12.81 8.45 42.73
N GLU A 785 12.12 9.52 42.31
CA GLU A 785 11.99 10.82 42.99
C GLU A 785 13.30 11.55 43.34
N LYS A 786 14.45 11.04 42.87
CA LYS A 786 15.79 11.53 43.23
C LYS A 786 16.51 12.16 42.05
N THR A 787 16.39 11.58 40.87
CA THR A 787 17.12 12.03 39.69
C THR A 787 16.20 12.80 38.76
N LYS A 788 16.59 14.03 38.43
CA LYS A 788 15.89 14.86 37.46
C LYS A 788 16.24 14.42 36.04
N LEU A 789 15.23 14.36 35.18
CA LEU A 789 15.37 14.12 33.74
C LEU A 789 15.24 15.46 33.00
N TYR A 790 16.12 15.69 32.03
CA TYR A 790 16.19 16.91 31.21
C TYR A 790 15.59 16.64 29.84
N TYR A 791 14.68 17.49 29.38
CA TYR A 791 14.02 17.31 28.08
C TYR A 791 14.97 17.70 26.95
N SER A 792 15.11 16.85 25.94
CA SER A 792 15.91 17.13 24.74
C SER A 792 14.98 17.26 23.53
N LYS A 793 14.88 18.48 22.98
CA LYS A 793 14.09 18.74 21.76
C LYS A 793 14.67 17.96 20.58
N GLU A 794 15.99 18.01 20.41
CA GLU A 794 16.71 17.34 19.33
C GLU A 794 16.50 15.81 19.33
N PHE A 795 16.61 15.14 20.49
CA PHE A 795 16.31 13.71 20.56
C PHE A 795 14.82 13.42 20.37
N SER A 796 13.93 14.30 20.81
CA SER A 796 12.49 14.07 20.68
C SER A 796 12.02 14.14 19.23
N GLU A 797 12.53 15.11 18.47
CA GLU A 797 12.28 15.24 17.03
C GLU A 797 12.85 14.03 16.27
N LYS A 798 14.09 13.66 16.60
CA LYS A 798 14.81 12.57 15.91
C LYS A 798 14.22 11.19 16.17
N LEU A 799 13.79 10.91 17.41
CA LEU A 799 13.22 9.62 17.81
C LEU A 799 11.70 9.58 17.67
N SER A 800 11.07 10.70 17.26
CA SER A 800 9.62 10.88 17.18
C SER A 800 8.87 10.49 18.47
N ASN A 801 9.52 10.65 19.62
CA ASN A 801 9.01 10.32 20.95
C ASN A 801 9.54 11.34 21.96
N THR A 802 8.72 11.78 22.94
CA THR A 802 9.16 12.72 23.97
C THR A 802 10.32 12.11 24.77
N THR A 803 11.52 12.66 24.59
CA THR A 803 12.78 12.06 25.04
C THR A 803 13.50 12.95 26.03
N TYR A 804 13.95 12.32 27.11
CA TYR A 804 14.70 12.95 28.19
C TYR A 804 16.08 12.32 28.33
N VAL A 805 17.04 13.10 28.80
CA VAL A 805 18.38 12.64 29.17
C VAL A 805 18.65 12.85 30.66
N ALA A 806 19.48 11.99 31.24
CA ALA A 806 19.87 12.12 32.64
C ALA A 806 21.22 11.45 32.92
N LEU A 807 21.87 11.89 34.00
CA LEU A 807 23.02 11.19 34.58
C LEU A 807 22.52 10.39 35.79
N ILE A 808 22.70 9.08 35.74
CA ILE A 808 22.25 8.14 36.77
C ILE A 808 23.44 7.34 37.32
N ASP A 809 23.24 6.63 38.42
CA ASP A 809 24.23 5.69 38.96
C ASP A 809 24.51 4.56 37.96
N GLU A 810 25.78 4.19 37.77
CA GLU A 810 26.19 3.13 36.85
C GLU A 810 25.59 1.75 37.19
N ASN A 811 25.26 1.52 38.47
CA ASN A 811 24.73 0.25 38.95
C ASN A 811 23.25 0.06 38.57
N ILE A 812 22.57 1.14 38.15
CA ILE A 812 21.19 1.05 37.69
C ILE A 812 21.19 0.34 36.34
N THR A 813 20.54 -0.82 36.29
CA THR A 813 20.52 -1.64 35.07
C THR A 813 19.50 -1.10 34.06
N LYS A 814 19.68 -1.44 32.77
CA LYS A 814 18.67 -1.16 31.75
C LYS A 814 17.29 -1.73 32.10
N GLY A 815 17.24 -2.90 32.74
CA GLY A 815 15.99 -3.50 33.21
C GLY A 815 15.26 -2.66 34.26
N GLU A 816 15.99 -2.00 35.17
CA GLU A 816 15.37 -1.08 36.15
C GLU A 816 14.85 0.21 35.51
N LEU A 817 15.54 0.71 34.48
CA LEU A 817 15.09 1.86 33.70
C LEU A 817 13.86 1.55 32.83
N LEU A 818 13.65 0.28 32.48
CA LEU A 818 12.46 -0.15 31.74
C LEU A 818 11.20 -0.31 32.62
N ASN A 819 11.30 -0.05 33.93
CA ASN A 819 10.14 -0.07 34.81
C ASN A 819 9.51 1.32 34.94
N ILE A 820 8.34 1.51 34.31
CA ILE A 820 7.59 2.79 34.29
C ILE A 820 7.23 3.28 35.70
N GLU A 821 7.06 2.38 36.67
CA GLU A 821 6.72 2.73 38.06
C GLU A 821 7.83 3.51 38.78
N ASN A 822 9.07 3.44 38.26
CA ASN A 822 10.19 4.23 38.77
C ASN A 822 10.13 5.69 38.35
N TYR A 823 9.19 6.10 37.49
CA TYR A 823 9.10 7.46 36.96
C TYR A 823 7.89 8.21 37.51
N LYS A 824 8.12 9.45 37.92
CA LYS A 824 7.09 10.37 38.37
C LYS A 824 6.95 11.53 37.40
N PHE A 825 5.76 11.67 36.85
CA PHE A 825 5.39 12.72 35.92
C PHE A 825 4.66 13.83 36.66
N ASP A 826 5.13 15.06 36.51
CA ASP A 826 4.43 16.26 36.97
C ASP A 826 3.89 17.03 35.76
N ASN A 827 2.61 16.82 35.48
CA ASN A 827 1.92 17.42 34.34
C ASN A 827 1.63 18.92 34.51
N LYS A 828 2.05 19.53 35.63
CA LYS A 828 1.88 20.97 35.91
C LYS A 828 3.18 21.75 35.85
N ALA A 829 4.33 21.08 35.88
CA ALA A 829 5.65 21.70 35.85
C ALA A 829 6.39 21.30 34.57
N LYS A 830 7.11 22.24 33.96
CA LYS A 830 7.96 21.94 32.80
C LYS A 830 9.30 21.34 33.24
N ALA A 831 9.86 20.44 32.45
CA ALA A 831 11.23 19.99 32.61
C ALA A 831 12.21 21.11 32.24
N GLU A 832 13.44 20.96 32.73
CA GLU A 832 14.54 21.78 32.21
C GLU A 832 14.95 21.23 30.84
N ILE A 833 15.18 22.15 29.90
CA ILE A 833 15.57 21.83 28.53
C ILE A 833 17.09 21.72 28.46
N ILE A 834 17.57 20.80 27.65
CA ILE A 834 18.97 20.71 27.25
C ILE A 834 19.07 20.89 25.74
N ASN A 835 19.96 21.79 25.33
CA ASN A 835 20.37 22.01 23.94
C ASN A 835 21.84 21.61 23.86
N PHE A 836 22.22 20.72 22.95
CA PHE A 836 23.60 20.23 22.93
C PHE A 836 24.55 21.33 22.44
N GLY A 837 25.63 21.58 23.19
CA GLY A 837 26.61 22.63 22.91
C GLY A 837 26.32 24.01 23.50
N ASP A 838 25.12 24.28 24.03
CA ASP A 838 24.72 25.52 24.72
C ASP A 838 24.78 25.29 26.24
N ILE A 839 25.88 25.73 26.86
CA ILE A 839 26.26 25.36 28.23
C ILE A 839 25.71 26.33 29.25
N ASP A 840 25.64 27.62 28.92
CA ASP A 840 25.04 28.62 29.80
C ASP A 840 23.53 28.81 29.58
N ASN A 841 22.95 28.06 28.63
CA ASN A 841 21.52 28.00 28.35
C ASN A 841 20.99 29.36 27.89
N ASP A 842 21.78 30.08 27.08
CA ASP A 842 21.38 31.34 26.46
C ASP A 842 20.70 31.16 25.08
N GLU A 843 20.50 29.89 24.68
CA GLU A 843 19.93 29.48 23.38
C GLU A 843 20.83 29.80 22.18
N ALA A 844 22.09 30.16 22.41
CA ALA A 844 23.11 30.34 21.39
C ALA A 844 24.32 29.43 21.68
N ILE A 845 25.03 29.03 20.63
CA ILE A 845 26.31 28.32 20.79
C ILE A 845 27.42 29.30 20.42
N SER A 846 28.15 29.74 21.44
CA SER A 846 29.04 30.88 21.35
C SER A 846 30.49 30.56 21.76
N ALA A 847 31.38 31.53 21.58
CA ALA A 847 32.73 31.46 22.13
C ALA A 847 32.72 31.34 23.66
N GLN A 848 31.68 31.82 24.33
CA GLN A 848 31.55 31.72 25.77
C GLN A 848 31.25 30.29 26.20
N ASP A 849 30.39 29.56 25.47
CA ASP A 849 30.13 28.13 25.69
C ASP A 849 31.41 27.31 25.51
N ALA A 850 32.12 27.51 24.40
CA ALA A 850 33.39 26.86 24.14
C ALA A 850 34.42 27.10 25.27
N LEU A 851 34.49 28.33 25.77
CA LEU A 851 35.37 28.71 26.88
C LEU A 851 34.91 28.11 28.22
N ASN A 852 33.61 28.05 28.46
CA ASN A 852 33.01 27.42 29.64
C ASN A 852 33.32 25.92 29.66
N THR A 853 33.16 25.21 28.53
CA THR A 853 33.55 23.79 28.37
C THR A 853 35.02 23.57 28.69
N LEU A 854 35.88 24.35 28.04
CA LEU A 854 37.33 24.21 28.16
C LEU A 854 37.80 24.49 29.59
N THR A 855 37.18 25.47 30.26
CA THR A 855 37.47 25.82 31.65
C THR A 855 37.07 24.69 32.60
N SER A 856 35.87 24.12 32.42
CA SER A 856 35.37 22.99 33.21
C SER A 856 36.26 21.75 33.06
N TRP A 857 36.69 21.46 31.82
CA TRP A 857 37.57 20.33 31.53
C TRP A 857 39.00 20.52 32.08
N LEU A 858 39.61 21.70 31.87
CA LEU A 858 41.00 21.97 32.28
C LEU A 858 41.18 22.11 33.79
N ARG A 859 40.19 22.65 34.51
CA ARG A 859 40.37 22.96 35.94
C ARG A 859 40.12 21.77 36.85
N LYS A 860 39.25 20.81 36.51
CA LYS A 860 38.82 19.66 37.35
C LYS A 860 38.51 19.99 38.84
N THR A 861 38.40 21.25 39.24
CA THR A 861 38.37 21.67 40.65
C THR A 861 36.97 21.82 41.22
N ASP A 862 35.97 22.05 40.37
CA ASP A 862 34.55 21.98 40.70
C ASP A 862 33.86 21.32 39.50
N ALA A 863 33.47 20.05 39.63
CA ALA A 863 32.82 19.34 38.52
C ALA A 863 31.53 20.08 38.10
N PRO A 864 31.30 20.29 36.79
CA PRO A 864 30.08 20.92 36.30
C PRO A 864 28.85 20.16 36.79
N ASN A 865 27.70 20.84 36.86
CA ASN A 865 26.48 20.15 37.29
C ASN A 865 26.07 19.10 36.24
N ASN A 866 25.20 18.16 36.62
CA ASN A 866 24.81 17.04 35.76
C ASN A 866 24.25 17.48 34.39
N LYS A 867 23.59 18.65 34.33
CA LYS A 867 23.03 19.19 33.09
C LYS A 867 24.16 19.63 32.15
N GLU A 868 25.04 20.51 32.64
CA GLU A 868 26.23 21.00 31.91
C GLU A 868 27.11 19.84 31.41
N THR A 869 27.27 18.79 32.21
CA THR A 869 28.06 17.61 31.84
C THR A 869 27.48 16.91 30.61
N ILE A 870 26.16 16.71 30.57
CA ILE A 870 25.49 16.02 29.45
C ILE A 870 25.44 16.90 28.20
N THR A 871 25.28 18.22 28.37
CA THR A 871 25.21 19.21 27.28
C THR A 871 26.40 19.14 26.35
N ILE A 872 27.56 18.73 26.87
CA ILE A 872 28.83 18.71 26.14
C ILE A 872 28.88 17.58 25.10
N ASN A 873 28.04 16.55 25.16
CA ASN A 873 28.06 15.43 24.19
C ASN A 873 27.55 15.84 22.78
N VAL A 874 28.38 16.55 22.02
CA VAL A 874 28.01 17.16 20.73
C VAL A 874 28.46 16.35 19.52
N THR A 875 29.40 15.43 19.70
CA THR A 875 29.86 14.55 18.62
C THR A 875 28.93 13.37 18.39
N GLY A 876 28.06 13.06 19.36
CA GLY A 876 27.17 11.91 19.31
C GLY A 876 27.91 10.58 19.35
N ASP A 877 29.19 10.56 19.72
CA ASP A 877 30.04 9.38 19.68
C ASP A 877 29.86 8.45 20.89
N SER A 878 28.91 8.79 21.78
CA SER A 878 28.61 8.09 23.02
C SER A 878 29.73 8.20 24.06
N LYS A 879 30.57 9.24 23.97
CA LYS A 879 31.56 9.64 24.96
C LYS A 879 31.40 11.13 25.26
N ILE A 880 31.89 11.59 26.41
CA ILE A 880 31.96 13.04 26.72
C ILE A 880 33.41 13.34 27.05
N ASP A 881 34.16 13.81 26.06
CA ASP A 881 35.60 14.01 26.20
C ASP A 881 36.12 15.29 25.52
N THR A 882 37.44 15.36 25.37
CA THR A 882 38.09 16.49 24.70
C THR A 882 37.64 16.69 23.26
N SER A 883 37.27 15.63 22.54
CA SER A 883 36.80 15.68 21.16
C SER A 883 35.52 16.48 21.05
N ASP A 884 34.61 16.32 22.00
CA ASP A 884 33.39 17.12 22.07
C ASP A 884 33.68 18.59 22.28
N THR A 885 34.58 18.90 23.21
CA THR A 885 35.00 20.27 23.49
C THR A 885 35.65 20.92 22.28
N LEU A 886 36.55 20.18 21.60
CA LEU A 886 37.21 20.62 20.38
C LEU A 886 36.21 20.77 19.23
N SER A 887 35.19 19.92 19.16
CA SER A 887 34.11 20.00 18.18
C SER A 887 33.26 21.25 18.40
N ILE A 888 33.04 21.65 19.66
CA ILE A 888 32.38 22.92 20.00
C ILE A 888 33.16 24.09 19.40
N ILE A 889 34.48 24.11 19.64
CA ILE A 889 35.40 25.16 19.16
C ILE A 889 35.48 25.17 17.62
N GLU A 890 35.67 24.00 17.01
CA GLU A 890 35.89 23.88 15.57
C GLU A 890 34.65 24.31 14.77
N LYS A 891 33.45 23.87 15.16
CA LYS A 891 32.23 24.27 14.46
C LYS A 891 31.89 25.74 14.68
N TYR A 892 32.17 26.30 15.86
CA TYR A 892 32.05 27.73 16.12
C TYR A 892 32.98 28.55 15.19
N ILE A 893 34.26 28.18 15.09
CA ILE A 893 35.22 28.87 14.21
C ILE A 893 34.79 28.83 12.74
N ASN A 894 34.11 27.75 12.34
CA ASN A 894 33.70 27.50 10.97
C ASN A 894 32.26 27.96 10.64
N ASP A 895 31.56 28.63 11.56
CA ASP A 895 30.16 29.07 11.41
C ASP A 895 29.20 27.91 11.00
N LYS A 896 29.37 26.75 11.65
CA LYS A 896 28.57 25.54 11.38
C LYS A 896 27.66 25.21 12.56
N GLU A 897 26.41 24.87 12.25
CA GLU A 897 25.45 24.37 13.25
C GLU A 897 25.87 23.02 13.85
N PHE A 898 25.55 22.84 15.14
CA PHE A 898 25.59 21.54 15.79
C PHE A 898 24.38 20.73 15.38
N LYS A 899 24.57 19.85 14.39
CA LYS A 899 23.68 18.71 14.19
C LYS A 899 24.23 17.56 14.99
N VAL A 900 23.39 16.94 15.84
CA VAL A 900 23.71 15.67 16.51
C VAL A 900 23.98 14.63 15.42
N LEU A 901 25.27 14.43 15.14
CA LEU A 901 25.73 13.39 14.24
C LEU A 901 25.31 12.05 14.86
N SER A 902 24.65 11.21 14.08
CA SER A 902 24.04 9.97 14.56
C SER A 902 25.08 8.92 14.96
N LYS A 903 25.00 8.44 16.21
CA LYS A 903 25.13 7.02 16.56
C LYS A 903 23.90 6.53 17.35
#